data_AF-A0A5N6GCY0-F1
#
_entry.id   AF-A0A5N6GCY0-F1
#
_cell.length_a   1.000
_cell.length_b   1.000
_cell.length_c   1.000
_cell.angle_alpha   90.00
_cell.angle_beta   90.00
_cell.angle_gamma   90.00
#
_symmetry.space_group_name_H-M   'P 1'
#
loop_
_entity.id
_entity.type
_entity.pdbx_description
1 polymer ?
#
loop_
_entity_poly.entity_id
_entity_poly.type
_entity_poly.pdbx_seq_one_letter_code
_entity_poly.pdbx_strand_id
1 'polypeptide(L)'
;MATLTIEPTRRSGLRKLGYLYSQHYNSGKVLFAAGNHYVFSNPALDTLALDEGLIRAWQHVGRAVSHSPMALLRAYRYTKHRCHMALADSGHRAYGVREEYRVSGGLLRAVDRRMWAQGLAGQELHVPQASADPSTDPAPPHLPFFCHRTDLMLRWLRWNINKFCLGFEMVYGLRPRTMVQWEHTRVMMMFLRCLLFAFGGQGAHPRRCNGLWLDRRVRPAADGSERERIDEGLGMEQALEQYGYAWLPDHKIDWASMTFRPPHRAHMSFNTPTLLAAYYSHYRAVLSTHSDFLLFHDVFARMYSLWEDRPRSALLLQLLVDLCLRAFRKDVFAVLAERSGITQPVHRRQMEAALAGEVPLTVLGLRRVFQRRPLGDDFRFVESKSAKVHYIEVLFAWLWGWQGDGNNGDCNRTHWEKKPYRTYMRQCFDTIAQVYGLRQAREWRTTLQRTFIRTHWVLPYPSDRSFWSRATGTPGGNRFQTWLSVHPGLVEYYRATKPTDPAVRQSVVITPQDVLYLPVSGWQRAQSPMPLDIALPPIPTDLDAYLAAVADPAGPDTDLDIPLPAIGVLDGPIQQYILDHTPEKRILRSYQREETTAVSSIHSDSKWLIAHLENQVRVLRDAYLQRQRDLSIPFWRRVDSESPQYLFTAPAKVLEEDSDSENIRNKRTRAEKKHCRYEKDLRDTHRLVQEFMDLRQEMKIIKKTIPGAVSPAESKQELVKKYKVVHERANQIRKKLVVISKRVIEEPVEL
;
A
#
# COMPACT_ATOMS: atom_id res chain seq x y z
N MET A 1 29.85 32.69 -6.35
CA MET A 1 30.69 33.79 -5.84
C MET A 1 32.10 33.26 -5.68
N ALA A 2 33.07 33.82 -6.41
CA ALA A 2 34.44 33.32 -6.42
C ALA A 2 35.18 33.70 -5.12
N THR A 3 35.99 32.76 -4.62
CA THR A 3 36.98 32.98 -3.55
C THR A 3 38.33 32.73 -4.18
N LEU A 4 39.25 33.69 -4.08
CA LEU A 4 40.60 33.58 -4.61
C LEU A 4 41.55 33.39 -3.42
N THR A 5 42.31 32.30 -3.41
CA THR A 5 43.45 32.14 -2.49
C THR A 5 44.72 32.31 -3.30
N ILE A 6 45.55 33.27 -2.92
CA ILE A 6 46.85 33.52 -3.54
C ILE A 6 47.91 33.00 -2.58
N GLU A 7 48.62 31.95 -2.99
CA GLU A 7 49.76 31.42 -2.23
C GLU A 7 51.07 31.69 -3.00
N PRO A 8 52.00 32.48 -2.45
CA PRO A 8 53.34 32.64 -3.01
C PRO A 8 54.10 31.30 -2.98
N THR A 9 54.88 31.03 -4.03
CA THR A 9 55.69 29.82 -4.09
C THR A 9 56.68 29.76 -2.92
N ARG A 10 57.02 28.55 -2.46
CA ARG A 10 57.96 28.34 -1.35
C ARG A 10 59.33 28.98 -1.56
N ARG A 11 59.73 29.21 -2.82
CA ARG A 11 61.01 29.81 -3.19
C ARG A 11 60.97 31.34 -3.31
N SER A 12 59.79 31.94 -3.36
CA SER A 12 59.63 33.39 -3.54
C SER A 12 60.21 34.19 -2.36
N GLY A 13 60.71 35.39 -2.65
CA GLY A 13 61.15 36.33 -1.63
C GLY A 13 60.04 36.66 -0.63
N LEU A 14 58.80 36.83 -1.11
CA LEU A 14 57.62 37.09 -0.27
C LEU A 14 57.39 35.98 0.77
N ARG A 15 57.51 34.70 0.37
CA ARG A 15 57.35 33.58 1.31
C ARG A 15 58.49 33.54 2.33
N LYS A 16 59.73 33.79 1.91
CA LYS A 16 60.90 33.86 2.80
C LYS A 16 60.79 35.01 3.81
N LEU A 17 60.21 36.14 3.39
CA LEU A 17 59.96 37.31 4.23
C LEU A 17 58.70 37.17 5.12
N GLY A 18 58.00 36.03 5.05
CA GLY A 18 56.93 35.69 5.98
C GLY A 18 55.51 35.91 5.49
N TYR A 19 55.28 36.22 4.21
CA TYR A 19 53.93 36.21 3.63
C TYR A 19 53.55 34.78 3.23
N LEU A 20 52.54 34.19 3.88
CA LEU A 20 52.16 32.79 3.69
C LEU A 20 51.13 32.64 2.58
N TYR A 21 49.98 33.30 2.70
CA TYR A 21 48.93 33.34 1.67
C TYR A 21 47.99 34.51 1.93
N SER A 22 47.21 34.93 0.93
CA SER A 22 46.02 35.77 1.12
C SER A 22 44.77 35.11 0.57
N GLN A 23 43.64 35.44 1.16
CA GLN A 23 42.31 35.00 0.73
C GLN A 23 41.43 36.21 0.47
N HIS A 24 40.91 36.31 -0.74
CA HIS A 24 40.04 37.39 -1.18
C HIS A 24 38.67 36.76 -1.48
N TYR A 25 37.63 37.19 -0.77
CA TYR A 25 36.28 36.69 -1.01
C TYR A 25 35.24 37.78 -0.87
N ASN A 26 34.22 37.71 -1.73
CA ASN A 26 33.10 38.63 -1.68
C ASN A 26 32.30 38.41 -0.37
N SER A 27 31.98 39.50 0.33
CA SER A 27 31.19 39.49 1.57
C SER A 27 29.71 39.15 1.36
N GLY A 28 29.27 38.79 0.15
CA GLY A 28 27.89 38.41 -0.15
C GLY A 28 27.32 37.28 0.72
N LYS A 29 28.16 36.43 1.33
CA LYS A 29 27.72 35.43 2.34
C LYS A 29 27.08 36.07 3.58
N VAL A 30 27.46 37.29 3.91
CA VAL A 30 26.97 38.05 5.09
C VAL A 30 25.48 38.35 4.97
N LEU A 31 24.96 38.48 3.74
CA LEU A 31 23.52 38.67 3.50
C LEU A 31 22.68 37.60 4.18
N PHE A 32 23.14 36.35 4.14
CA PHE A 32 22.35 35.20 4.59
C PHE A 32 22.91 34.52 5.83
N ALA A 33 24.07 34.94 6.34
CA ALA A 33 24.68 34.36 7.53
C ALA A 33 24.03 34.92 8.80
N ALA A 34 23.69 34.05 9.74
CA ALA A 34 23.36 34.42 11.12
C ALA A 34 24.10 33.45 12.03
N GLY A 35 25.21 33.93 12.60
CA GLY A 35 26.24 33.05 13.18
C GLY A 35 26.75 32.04 12.13
N ASN A 36 26.86 30.77 12.53
CA ASN A 36 27.26 29.65 11.66
C ASN A 36 26.08 29.00 10.89
N HIS A 37 24.89 29.61 10.89
CA HIS A 37 23.70 29.07 10.22
C HIS A 37 23.39 29.83 8.92
N TYR A 38 23.44 29.10 7.81
CA TYR A 38 23.15 29.61 6.47
C TYR A 38 21.74 29.24 6.02
N VAL A 39 21.22 29.96 5.03
CA VAL A 39 19.88 29.69 4.46
C VAL A 39 19.88 28.36 3.71
N PHE A 40 18.83 27.56 3.88
CA PHE A 40 18.66 26.24 3.27
C PHE A 40 19.75 25.21 3.61
N SER A 41 20.62 25.48 4.60
CA SER A 41 21.72 24.58 4.96
C SER A 41 21.28 23.30 5.69
N ASN A 42 19.99 23.15 5.99
CA ASN A 42 19.45 21.95 6.62
C ASN A 42 19.27 20.85 5.55
N PRO A 43 20.12 19.80 5.54
CA PRO A 43 20.03 18.76 4.52
C PRO A 43 18.73 17.95 4.60
N ALA A 44 18.09 17.91 5.77
CA ALA A 44 16.82 17.20 5.96
C ALA A 44 15.63 17.86 5.25
N LEU A 45 15.79 19.06 4.68
CA LEU A 45 14.73 19.68 3.87
C LEU A 45 14.32 18.79 2.68
N ASP A 46 15.24 17.97 2.15
CA ASP A 46 14.94 17.01 1.08
C ASP A 46 13.87 15.97 1.45
N THR A 47 13.63 15.74 2.74
CA THR A 47 12.58 14.86 3.25
C THR A 47 11.18 15.40 2.92
N LEU A 48 11.03 16.71 2.68
CA LEU A 48 9.77 17.31 2.22
C LEU A 48 9.33 16.80 0.84
N ALA A 49 10.26 16.28 0.04
CA ALA A 49 9.98 15.69 -1.25
C ALA A 49 9.37 14.28 -1.16
N LEU A 50 9.51 13.61 -0.02
CA LEU A 50 9.07 12.21 0.14
C LEU A 50 7.58 12.12 0.43
N ASP A 51 6.99 11.02 -0.04
CA ASP A 51 5.62 10.63 0.30
C ASP A 51 5.50 10.36 1.81
N GLU A 52 4.41 10.84 2.43
CA GLU A 52 4.22 10.70 3.87
C GLU A 52 4.02 9.23 4.28
N GLY A 53 3.37 8.43 3.42
CA GLY A 53 3.25 6.99 3.59
C GLY A 53 4.61 6.29 3.61
N LEU A 54 5.52 6.69 2.71
CA LEU A 54 6.89 6.18 2.66
C LEU A 54 7.69 6.56 3.91
N ILE A 55 7.64 7.83 4.35
CA ILE A 55 8.31 8.27 5.58
C ILE A 55 7.80 7.45 6.78
N ARG A 56 6.49 7.27 6.90
CA ARG A 56 5.86 6.49 7.97
C ARG A 56 6.27 5.02 7.93
N ALA A 57 6.34 4.42 6.74
CA ALA A 57 6.81 3.05 6.56
C ALA A 57 8.29 2.91 6.98
N TRP A 58 9.15 3.85 6.60
CA TRP A 58 10.56 3.86 6.99
C TRP A 58 10.76 4.11 8.48
N GLN A 59 9.98 4.99 9.10
CA GLN A 59 10.01 5.15 10.57
C GLN A 59 9.63 3.85 11.27
N HIS A 60 8.63 3.13 10.75
CA HIS A 60 8.19 1.86 11.32
C HIS A 60 9.26 0.77 11.17
N VAL A 61 9.80 0.59 9.96
CA VAL A 61 10.81 -0.43 9.66
C VAL A 61 12.17 -0.10 10.28
N GLY A 62 12.58 1.16 10.16
CA GLY A 62 13.86 1.66 10.62
C GLY A 62 13.93 1.93 12.13
N ARG A 63 12.78 1.86 12.83
CA ARG A 63 12.65 2.03 14.28
C ARG A 63 13.28 3.31 14.84
N ALA A 64 13.34 4.35 14.00
CA ALA A 64 13.85 5.65 14.37
C ALA A 64 12.88 6.74 13.88
N VAL A 65 12.71 7.76 14.72
CA VAL A 65 11.88 8.92 14.41
C VAL A 65 12.63 9.76 13.38
N SER A 66 12.06 9.92 12.19
CA SER A 66 12.57 10.90 11.23
C SER A 66 12.18 12.32 11.65
N HIS A 67 12.72 13.32 10.97
CA HIS A 67 12.27 14.69 11.10
C HIS A 67 10.76 14.82 10.87
N SER A 68 10.07 15.59 11.71
CA SER A 68 8.65 15.90 11.55
C SER A 68 8.44 16.68 10.24
N PRO A 69 7.62 16.20 9.29
CA PRO A 69 7.35 16.91 8.04
C PRO A 69 6.83 18.33 8.26
N MET A 70 6.00 18.53 9.29
CA MET A 70 5.50 19.85 9.67
C MET A 70 6.59 20.76 10.23
N ALA A 71 7.52 20.24 11.01
CA ALA A 71 8.66 21.02 11.49
C ALA A 71 9.58 21.43 10.33
N LEU A 72 9.84 20.52 9.39
CA LEU A 72 10.62 20.81 8.18
C LEU A 72 9.93 21.84 7.28
N LEU A 73 8.61 21.74 7.10
CA LEU A 73 7.84 22.69 6.30
C LEU A 73 7.87 24.09 6.93
N ARG A 74 7.74 24.16 8.26
CA ARG A 74 7.95 25.42 8.99
C ARG A 74 9.36 25.95 8.79
N ALA A 75 10.38 25.11 8.94
CA ALA A 75 11.78 25.50 8.73
C ALA A 75 12.04 26.03 7.32
N TYR A 76 11.46 25.39 6.29
CA TYR A 76 11.49 25.87 4.90
C TYR A 76 10.87 27.27 4.77
N ARG A 77 9.64 27.46 5.30
CA ARG A 77 8.94 28.76 5.26
C ARG A 77 9.71 29.87 5.98
N TYR A 78 10.24 29.57 7.17
CA TYR A 78 11.07 30.52 7.93
C TYR A 78 12.34 30.90 7.16
N THR A 79 12.98 29.92 6.50
CA THR A 79 14.17 30.16 5.68
C THR A 79 13.86 31.08 4.49
N LYS A 80 12.74 30.86 3.80
CA LYS A 80 12.27 31.72 2.70
C LYS A 80 11.99 33.15 3.19
N HIS A 81 11.30 33.28 4.32
CA HIS A 81 11.03 34.58 4.93
C HIS A 81 12.32 35.31 5.34
N ARG A 82 13.27 34.60 5.94
CA ARG A 82 14.59 35.13 6.29
C ARG A 82 15.35 35.63 5.06
N CYS A 83 15.33 34.90 3.95
CA CYS A 83 15.94 35.36 2.70
C CYS A 83 15.31 36.67 2.21
N HIS A 84 13.98 36.76 2.27
CA HIS A 84 13.24 37.93 1.83
C HIS A 84 13.57 39.17 2.68
N MET A 85 13.54 39.05 4.01
CA MET A 85 13.90 40.14 4.93
C MET A 85 15.36 40.56 4.76
N ALA A 86 16.29 39.59 4.73
CA ALA A 86 17.71 39.86 4.52
C ALA A 86 17.99 40.64 3.22
N LEU A 87 17.31 40.28 2.12
CA LEU A 87 17.47 40.98 0.85
C LEU A 87 16.84 42.38 0.88
N ALA A 88 15.71 42.58 1.57
CA ALA A 88 15.05 43.88 1.71
C ALA A 88 15.91 44.86 2.52
N ASP A 89 16.39 44.42 3.69
CA ASP A 89 17.17 45.24 4.63
C ASP A 89 18.58 45.59 4.10
N SER A 90 19.02 44.92 3.04
CA SER A 90 20.33 45.09 2.43
C SER A 90 20.38 46.16 1.34
N GLY A 91 19.24 46.76 0.97
CA GLY A 91 19.13 47.67 -0.18
C GLY A 91 20.06 48.90 -0.12
N HIS A 92 20.36 49.36 1.09
CA HIS A 92 21.17 50.57 1.33
C HIS A 92 22.62 50.25 1.77
N ARG A 93 23.06 48.99 1.63
CA ARG A 93 24.40 48.55 2.05
C ARG A 93 25.32 48.33 0.86
N ALA A 94 26.61 48.58 1.05
CA ALA A 94 27.66 48.18 0.10
C ALA A 94 28.38 46.94 0.64
N TYR A 95 28.61 45.96 -0.24
CA TYR A 95 29.28 44.70 0.11
C TYR A 95 30.64 44.64 -0.58
N GLY A 96 31.70 44.89 0.20
CA GLY A 96 33.07 44.86 -0.29
C GLY A 96 33.68 43.45 -0.38
N VAL A 97 34.87 43.38 -0.98
CA VAL A 97 35.74 42.21 -0.90
C VAL A 97 36.39 42.20 0.47
N ARG A 98 36.28 41.08 1.18
CA ARG A 98 37.06 40.83 2.38
C ARG A 98 38.39 40.20 1.98
N GLU A 99 39.47 40.79 2.48
CA GLU A 99 40.84 40.29 2.29
C GLU A 99 41.40 39.81 3.61
N GLU A 100 41.91 38.59 3.63
CA GLU A 100 42.58 37.99 4.79
C GLU A 100 44.00 37.64 4.42
N TYR A 101 44.97 38.23 5.12
CA TYR A 101 46.39 37.97 4.92
C TYR A 101 46.93 37.10 6.04
N ARG A 102 47.59 36.01 5.67
CA ARG A 102 48.22 35.08 6.60
C ARG A 102 49.72 35.29 6.50
N VAL A 103 50.29 35.78 7.59
CA VAL A 103 51.68 36.22 7.68
C VAL A 103 52.36 35.59 8.88
N SER A 104 53.69 35.52 8.87
CA SER A 104 54.49 35.14 10.02
C SER A 104 54.42 36.22 11.10
N GLY A 105 54.61 35.82 12.36
CA GLY A 105 54.67 36.79 13.47
C GLY A 105 55.83 37.78 13.34
N GLY A 106 56.93 37.39 12.68
CA GLY A 106 58.05 38.28 12.37
C GLY A 106 57.66 39.39 11.40
N LEU A 107 56.96 39.05 10.32
CA LEU A 107 56.46 40.01 9.34
C LEU A 107 55.41 40.94 9.97
N LEU A 108 54.48 40.39 10.75
CA LEU A 108 53.46 41.17 11.42
C LEU A 108 54.07 42.26 12.32
N ARG A 109 55.06 41.90 13.16
CA ARG A 109 55.80 42.86 13.99
C ARG A 109 56.60 43.88 13.18
N ALA A 110 57.11 43.51 12.02
CA ALA A 110 57.83 44.42 11.14
C ALA A 110 56.87 45.46 10.52
N VAL A 111 55.69 45.02 10.07
CA VAL A 111 54.63 45.90 9.56
C VAL A 111 54.15 46.86 10.66
N ASP A 112 53.85 46.34 11.85
CA ASP A 112 53.42 47.15 13.00
C ASP A 112 54.46 48.23 13.36
N ARG A 113 55.73 47.86 13.53
CA ARG A 113 56.81 48.85 13.76
C ARG A 113 56.91 49.89 12.65
N ARG A 114 56.72 49.49 11.39
CA ARG A 114 56.76 50.42 10.25
C ARG A 114 55.56 51.36 10.27
N MET A 115 54.36 50.89 10.62
CA MET A 115 53.17 51.72 10.80
C MET A 115 53.37 52.75 11.91
N TRP A 116 53.92 52.35 13.06
CA TRP A 116 54.27 53.26 14.15
C TRP A 116 55.31 54.30 13.71
N ALA A 117 56.38 53.87 13.04
CA ALA A 117 57.43 54.77 12.55
C ALA A 117 56.93 55.77 11.50
N GLN A 118 55.87 55.45 10.77
CA GLN A 118 55.23 56.34 9.79
C GLN A 118 54.10 57.19 10.40
N GLY A 119 53.81 57.06 11.70
CA GLY A 119 52.68 57.73 12.34
C GLY A 119 51.31 57.21 11.90
N LEU A 120 51.24 56.04 11.26
CA LEU A 120 50.01 55.44 10.73
C LEU A 120 49.27 54.59 11.75
N ALA A 121 49.94 54.14 12.83
CA ALA A 121 49.38 53.18 13.78
C ALA A 121 48.16 53.69 14.58
N GLY A 122 47.90 55.00 14.57
CA GLY A 122 46.73 55.63 15.17
C GLY A 122 45.90 56.48 14.20
N GLN A 123 46.23 56.49 12.91
CA GLN A 123 45.41 57.17 11.91
C GLN A 123 44.16 56.36 11.62
N GLU A 124 43.02 57.03 11.57
CA GLU A 124 41.78 56.42 11.13
C GLU A 124 41.92 56.09 9.63
N LEU A 125 41.70 54.83 9.27
CA LEU A 125 41.74 54.39 7.87
C LEU A 125 40.52 54.98 7.16
N HIS A 126 40.71 56.09 6.45
CA HIS A 126 39.69 56.64 5.58
C HIS A 126 39.51 55.76 4.34
N VAL A 127 38.33 55.15 4.21
CA VAL A 127 37.91 54.51 2.95
C VAL A 127 37.67 55.62 1.93
N PRO A 128 38.34 55.64 0.77
CA PRO A 128 38.10 56.66 -0.25
C PRO A 128 36.63 56.64 -0.65
N GLN A 129 35.91 57.74 -0.42
CA GLN A 129 34.59 57.93 -1.01
C GLN A 129 34.80 58.26 -2.49
N ALA A 130 34.10 57.56 -3.39
CA ALA A 130 34.05 57.99 -4.78
C ALA A 130 33.39 59.38 -4.82
N SER A 131 34.06 60.37 -5.43
CA SER A 131 33.45 61.68 -5.66
C SER A 131 32.18 61.51 -6.50
N ALA A 132 31.16 62.32 -6.22
CA ALA A 132 29.90 62.29 -6.98
C ALA A 132 30.05 62.86 -8.41
N ASP A 133 31.19 63.51 -8.70
CA ASP A 133 31.49 64.16 -9.97
C ASP A 133 32.77 63.56 -10.60
N PRO A 134 32.65 62.76 -11.68
CA PRO A 134 33.79 62.14 -12.35
C PRO A 134 34.70 63.13 -13.09
N SER A 135 34.31 64.40 -13.20
CA SER A 135 35.01 65.39 -14.01
C SER A 135 36.08 66.19 -13.25
N THR A 136 36.08 66.15 -11.92
CA THR A 136 36.95 66.99 -11.07
C THR A 136 38.03 66.24 -10.29
N ASP A 137 37.97 64.90 -10.22
CA ASP A 137 38.96 64.08 -9.51
C ASP A 137 39.17 62.75 -10.27
N PRO A 138 40.39 62.41 -10.73
CA PRO A 138 40.65 61.13 -11.37
C PRO A 138 40.27 60.01 -10.40
N ALA A 139 39.42 59.08 -10.87
CA ALA A 139 38.84 58.02 -10.05
C ALA A 139 39.87 57.40 -9.10
N PRO A 140 39.56 57.23 -7.79
CA PRO A 140 40.52 56.77 -6.81
C PRO A 140 41.13 55.42 -7.25
N PRO A 141 42.45 55.23 -7.10
CA PRO A 141 43.21 54.09 -7.65
C PRO A 141 42.87 52.71 -7.03
N HIS A 142 41.79 52.61 -6.27
CA HIS A 142 41.46 51.48 -5.40
C HIS A 142 40.04 50.92 -5.60
N LEU A 143 39.35 51.27 -6.69
CA LEU A 143 38.07 50.63 -7.01
C LEU A 143 38.30 49.16 -7.43
N PRO A 144 37.45 48.21 -6.98
CA PRO A 144 37.56 46.82 -7.40
C PRO A 144 37.37 46.69 -8.92
N PHE A 145 38.08 45.73 -9.53
CA PHE A 145 38.10 45.48 -10.98
C PHE A 145 36.68 45.34 -11.60
N PHE A 146 35.71 44.87 -10.82
CA PHE A 146 34.29 44.96 -11.14
C PHE A 146 33.48 45.39 -9.90
N CYS A 147 32.55 46.33 -10.08
CA CYS A 147 31.56 46.72 -9.08
C CYS A 147 30.16 46.65 -9.70
N HIS A 148 29.24 45.94 -9.06
CA HIS A 148 27.83 45.92 -9.46
C HIS A 148 27.00 46.70 -8.45
N ARG A 149 25.94 47.37 -8.93
CA ARG A 149 24.97 48.01 -8.06
C ARG A 149 24.36 47.00 -7.09
N THR A 150 24.27 47.35 -5.80
CA THR A 150 23.67 46.48 -4.78
C THR A 150 22.27 46.05 -5.17
N ASP A 151 21.42 46.96 -5.65
CA ASP A 151 20.03 46.65 -6.02
C ASP A 151 19.93 45.63 -7.18
N LEU A 152 20.89 45.66 -8.12
CA LEU A 152 20.95 44.68 -9.21
C LEU A 152 21.28 43.29 -8.67
N MET A 153 22.30 43.18 -7.82
CA MET A 153 22.71 41.91 -7.22
C MET A 153 21.62 41.33 -6.30
N LEU A 154 20.98 42.17 -5.48
CA LEU A 154 19.88 41.75 -4.61
C LEU A 154 18.67 41.26 -5.42
N ARG A 155 18.32 41.95 -6.52
CA ARG A 155 17.26 41.49 -7.44
C ARG A 155 17.63 40.15 -8.07
N TRP A 156 18.87 40.00 -8.56
CA TRP A 156 19.34 38.75 -9.13
C TRP A 156 19.25 37.60 -8.12
N LEU A 157 19.72 37.78 -6.88
CA LEU A 157 19.61 36.78 -5.81
C LEU A 157 18.16 36.42 -5.51
N ARG A 158 17.29 37.42 -5.42
CA ARG A 158 15.85 37.24 -5.17
C ARG A 158 15.21 36.36 -6.24
N TRP A 159 15.45 36.65 -7.52
CA TRP A 159 14.92 35.86 -8.64
C TRP A 159 15.46 34.44 -8.65
N ASN A 160 16.76 34.24 -8.37
CA ASN A 160 17.36 32.92 -8.37
C ASN A 160 16.88 32.04 -7.23
N ILE A 161 16.73 32.59 -6.01
CA ILE A 161 16.16 31.85 -4.88
C ILE A 161 14.69 31.52 -5.17
N ASN A 162 13.90 32.51 -5.62
CA ASN A 162 12.50 32.32 -5.91
C ASN A 162 12.25 31.32 -7.04
N LYS A 163 13.12 31.26 -8.06
CA LYS A 163 13.04 30.26 -9.14
C LYS A 163 12.99 28.83 -8.58
N PHE A 164 13.90 28.50 -7.66
CA PHE A 164 13.93 27.15 -7.08
C PHE A 164 12.84 26.93 -6.03
N CYS A 165 12.54 27.94 -5.20
CA CYS A 165 11.42 27.86 -4.25
C CYS A 165 10.09 27.65 -4.97
N LEU A 166 9.83 28.41 -6.04
CA LEU A 166 8.62 28.31 -6.85
C LEU A 166 8.53 26.94 -7.51
N GLY A 167 9.62 26.46 -8.13
CA GLY A 167 9.67 25.12 -8.70
C GLY A 167 9.29 24.04 -7.69
N PHE A 168 9.92 24.05 -6.51
CA PHE A 168 9.56 23.14 -5.42
C PHE A 168 8.09 23.28 -5.00
N GLU A 169 7.61 24.51 -4.76
CA GLU A 169 6.25 24.80 -4.31
C GLU A 169 5.19 24.40 -5.33
N MET A 170 5.46 24.54 -6.63
CA MET A 170 4.57 24.09 -7.69
C MET A 170 4.45 22.56 -7.68
N VAL A 171 5.56 21.83 -7.68
CA VAL A 171 5.51 20.35 -7.62
C VAL A 171 4.89 19.87 -6.30
N TYR A 172 5.21 20.54 -5.20
CA TYR A 172 4.60 20.27 -3.89
C TYR A 172 3.09 20.56 -3.88
N GLY A 173 2.63 21.51 -4.70
CA GLY A 173 1.23 21.91 -4.85
C GLY A 173 0.42 21.01 -5.79
N LEU A 174 1.05 20.27 -6.71
CA LEU A 174 0.40 19.32 -7.64
C LEU A 174 -0.23 18.09 -6.93
N ARG A 175 -0.17 18.01 -5.60
CA ARG A 175 -0.58 16.85 -4.80
C ARG A 175 -2.10 16.73 -4.66
N PRO A 176 -2.73 15.60 -5.04
CA PRO A 176 -3.74 15.00 -4.16
C PRO A 176 -3.04 14.66 -2.84
N ARG A 177 -3.64 15.00 -1.70
CA ARG A 177 -3.02 14.84 -0.35
C ARG A 177 -2.77 13.37 0.06
N THR A 178 -2.90 12.41 -0.85
CA THR A 178 -2.82 10.96 -0.60
C THR A 178 -1.64 10.25 -1.30
N MET A 179 -1.04 10.82 -2.36
CA MET A 179 0.11 10.19 -3.04
C MET A 179 1.02 11.21 -3.77
N VAL A 180 2.33 11.06 -3.62
CA VAL A 180 3.34 11.73 -4.45
C VAL A 180 3.98 10.72 -5.40
N GLN A 181 3.93 10.97 -6.72
CA GLN A 181 4.64 10.11 -7.67
C GLN A 181 6.15 10.23 -7.48
N TRP A 182 6.87 9.12 -7.68
CA TRP A 182 8.33 9.09 -7.50
C TRP A 182 9.05 10.15 -8.36
N GLU A 183 8.65 10.35 -9.61
CA GLU A 183 9.27 11.37 -10.46
C GLU A 183 9.07 12.80 -9.93
N HIS A 184 7.91 13.10 -9.35
CA HIS A 184 7.69 14.39 -8.65
C HIS A 184 8.57 14.51 -7.41
N THR A 185 8.79 13.42 -6.66
CA THR A 185 9.77 13.39 -5.55
C THR A 185 11.16 13.76 -6.03
N ARG A 186 11.63 13.17 -7.13
CA ARG A 186 12.99 13.44 -7.65
C ARG A 186 13.15 14.89 -8.11
N VAL A 187 12.13 15.47 -8.76
CA VAL A 187 12.13 16.89 -9.18
C VAL A 187 12.06 17.83 -7.97
N MET A 188 11.26 17.51 -6.93
CA MET A 188 11.29 18.27 -5.67
C MET A 188 12.67 18.20 -5.00
N MET A 189 13.29 17.02 -4.95
CA MET A 189 14.66 16.85 -4.44
C MET A 189 15.66 17.67 -5.26
N MET A 190 15.50 17.74 -6.58
CA MET A 190 16.33 18.57 -7.45
C MET A 190 16.26 20.04 -7.04
N PHE A 191 15.07 20.62 -6.88
CA PHE A 191 14.92 22.03 -6.46
C PHE A 191 15.48 22.29 -5.06
N LEU A 192 15.21 21.41 -4.11
CA LEU A 192 15.72 21.53 -2.74
C LEU A 192 17.25 21.41 -2.69
N ARG A 193 17.84 20.55 -3.52
CA ARG A 193 19.30 20.46 -3.70
C ARG A 193 19.86 21.69 -4.39
N CYS A 194 19.18 22.28 -5.36
CA CYS A 194 19.58 23.56 -5.94
C CYS A 194 19.66 24.65 -4.86
N LEU A 195 18.64 24.75 -4.00
CA LEU A 195 18.63 25.69 -2.87
C LEU A 195 19.79 25.44 -1.90
N LEU A 196 19.98 24.20 -1.46
CA LEU A 196 21.05 23.81 -0.55
C LEU A 196 22.43 24.09 -1.15
N PHE A 197 22.72 23.59 -2.36
CA PHE A 197 24.06 23.65 -2.93
C PHE A 197 24.41 24.99 -3.60
N ALA A 198 23.43 25.84 -3.93
CA ALA A 198 23.68 27.19 -4.42
C ALA A 198 23.73 28.25 -3.31
N PHE A 199 22.98 28.08 -2.21
CA PHE A 199 22.82 29.11 -1.16
C PHE A 199 23.14 28.66 0.27
N GLY A 200 23.40 27.37 0.50
CA GLY A 200 23.63 26.74 1.82
C GLY A 200 24.90 27.12 2.56
N GLY A 201 25.68 28.09 2.08
CA GLY A 201 26.87 28.60 2.75
C GLY A 201 28.15 27.79 2.54
N GLN A 202 29.12 27.93 3.46
CA GLN A 202 30.45 27.36 3.29
C GLN A 202 30.42 25.82 3.28
N GLY A 203 30.88 25.25 2.18
CA GLY A 203 30.88 23.80 1.94
C GLY A 203 29.69 23.28 1.14
N ALA A 204 28.69 24.11 0.85
CA ALA A 204 27.64 23.80 -0.11
C ALA A 204 28.04 24.38 -1.48
N HIS A 205 28.32 23.51 -2.45
CA HIS A 205 28.69 23.90 -3.81
C HIS A 205 28.09 22.91 -4.80
N PRO A 206 27.60 23.33 -5.99
CA PRO A 206 26.99 22.41 -6.96
C PRO A 206 27.87 21.19 -7.30
N ARG A 207 29.19 21.38 -7.42
CA ARG A 207 30.22 20.32 -7.56
C ARG A 207 30.12 19.16 -6.56
N ARG A 208 29.58 19.39 -5.37
CA ARG A 208 29.44 18.36 -4.33
C ARG A 208 28.15 17.54 -4.48
N CYS A 209 27.31 17.86 -5.46
CA CYS A 209 26.11 17.14 -5.78
C CYS A 209 26.18 16.63 -7.22
N ASN A 210 26.44 15.33 -7.40
CA ASN A 210 26.52 14.70 -8.73
C ASN A 210 25.25 14.95 -9.57
N GLY A 211 24.06 14.94 -8.94
CA GLY A 211 22.81 15.21 -9.63
C GLY A 211 22.68 16.64 -10.17
N LEU A 212 23.43 17.61 -9.63
CA LEU A 212 23.49 18.97 -10.17
C LEU A 212 24.67 19.15 -11.13
N TRP A 213 25.86 18.68 -10.74
CA TRP A 213 27.10 18.98 -11.44
C TRP A 213 27.26 18.22 -12.75
N LEU A 214 27.09 16.90 -12.71
CA LEU A 214 27.34 16.03 -13.85
C LEU A 214 26.22 16.13 -14.87
N ASP A 215 26.56 16.05 -16.16
CA ASP A 215 25.57 15.90 -17.23
C ASP A 215 25.21 14.42 -17.43
N ARG A 216 26.16 13.64 -17.97
CA ARG A 216 26.09 12.19 -18.13
C ARG A 216 27.46 11.58 -17.90
N ARG A 217 27.54 10.54 -17.08
CA ARG A 217 28.77 9.77 -16.82
C ARG A 217 28.47 8.28 -16.96
N VAL A 218 29.18 7.63 -17.88
CA VAL A 218 29.16 6.18 -18.05
C VAL A 218 30.27 5.59 -17.17
N ARG A 219 29.91 4.63 -16.32
CA ARG A 219 30.84 3.85 -15.51
C ARG A 219 30.91 2.41 -16.02
N PRO A 220 32.07 1.74 -15.83
CA PRO A 220 32.19 0.32 -16.11
C PRO A 220 31.12 -0.47 -15.35
N ALA A 221 30.68 -1.58 -15.93
CA ALA A 221 29.75 -2.47 -15.28
C ALA A 221 30.31 -2.96 -13.95
N ALA A 222 29.46 -3.14 -12.94
CA ALA A 222 29.89 -3.73 -11.67
C ALA A 222 30.23 -5.22 -11.87
N ASP A 223 31.13 -5.76 -11.04
CA ASP A 223 31.51 -7.18 -11.09
C ASP A 223 30.25 -8.08 -11.13
N GLY A 224 30.05 -8.79 -12.25
CA GLY A 224 28.91 -9.68 -12.48
C GLY A 224 27.72 -9.06 -13.25
N SER A 225 27.83 -7.85 -13.78
CA SER A 225 26.83 -7.25 -14.69
C SER A 225 27.45 -6.93 -16.05
N GLU A 226 26.70 -7.14 -17.15
CA GLU A 226 27.12 -6.73 -18.49
C GLU A 226 26.68 -5.30 -18.85
N ARG A 227 25.86 -4.66 -18.00
CA ARG A 227 25.27 -3.35 -18.27
C ARG A 227 26.13 -2.22 -17.73
N GLU A 228 26.45 -1.26 -18.59
CA GLU A 228 27.09 -0.01 -18.20
C GLU A 228 26.24 0.74 -17.16
N ARG A 229 26.90 1.28 -16.12
CA ARG A 229 26.22 2.08 -15.12
C ARG A 229 26.28 3.55 -15.53
N ILE A 230 25.15 4.08 -15.96
CA ILE A 230 25.02 5.49 -16.34
C ILE A 230 24.50 6.28 -15.12
N ASP A 231 25.21 7.34 -14.73
CA ASP A 231 24.65 8.37 -13.87
C ASP A 231 24.45 9.66 -14.66
N GLU A 232 23.26 10.25 -14.52
CA GLU A 232 22.91 11.53 -15.12
C GLU A 232 22.55 12.56 -14.06
N GLY A 233 22.88 13.82 -14.34
CA GLY A 233 22.51 14.98 -13.55
C GLY A 233 22.08 16.13 -14.46
N LEU A 234 22.14 17.36 -13.95
CA LEU A 234 21.68 18.54 -14.69
C LEU A 234 22.73 19.20 -15.59
N GLY A 235 23.99 18.75 -15.54
CA GLY A 235 25.06 19.30 -16.38
C GLY A 235 25.42 20.75 -16.06
N MET A 236 25.36 21.15 -14.79
CA MET A 236 25.70 22.52 -14.39
C MET A 236 27.15 22.89 -14.70
N GLU A 237 28.06 21.92 -14.75
CA GLU A 237 29.45 22.14 -15.18
C GLU A 237 29.51 22.72 -16.59
N GLN A 238 28.95 21.98 -17.55
CA GLN A 238 28.94 22.34 -18.96
C GLN A 238 28.17 23.65 -19.18
N ALA A 239 27.03 23.82 -18.50
CA ALA A 239 26.23 25.04 -18.61
C ALA A 239 26.98 26.28 -18.08
N LEU A 240 27.73 26.14 -16.98
CA LEU A 240 28.54 27.23 -16.43
C LEU A 240 29.72 27.57 -17.35
N GLU A 241 30.37 26.57 -17.94
CA GLU A 241 31.47 26.77 -18.90
C GLU A 241 30.98 27.45 -20.18
N GLN A 242 29.83 27.03 -20.70
CA GLN A 242 29.30 27.52 -21.97
C GLN A 242 28.62 28.90 -21.85
N TYR A 243 27.85 29.13 -20.79
CA TYR A 243 26.97 30.30 -20.68
C TYR A 243 27.31 31.24 -19.52
N GLY A 244 28.28 30.89 -18.67
CA GLY A 244 28.56 31.62 -17.42
C GLY A 244 27.43 31.52 -16.37
N TYR A 245 26.39 30.73 -16.65
CA TYR A 245 25.24 30.53 -15.78
C TYR A 245 24.69 29.11 -15.91
N ALA A 246 24.37 28.49 -14.76
CA ALA A 246 23.83 27.15 -14.68
C ALA A 246 22.33 27.13 -15.02
N TRP A 247 22.00 27.17 -16.32
CA TRP A 247 20.63 26.98 -16.80
C TRP A 247 20.14 25.56 -16.50
N LEU A 248 18.86 25.43 -16.13
CA LEU A 248 18.24 24.11 -15.97
C LEU A 248 17.93 23.53 -17.36
N PRO A 249 18.26 22.26 -17.63
CA PRO A 249 18.17 21.69 -18.97
C PRO A 249 16.72 21.43 -19.40
N ASP A 250 16.28 22.06 -20.49
CA ASP A 250 14.95 21.87 -21.06
C ASP A 250 14.72 20.46 -21.64
N HIS A 251 15.77 19.85 -22.19
CA HIS A 251 15.72 18.52 -22.78
C HIS A 251 15.65 17.39 -21.74
N LYS A 252 15.84 17.65 -20.44
CA LYS A 252 15.76 16.63 -19.37
C LYS A 252 14.51 16.73 -18.52
N ILE A 253 13.90 17.92 -18.44
CA ILE A 253 12.74 18.20 -17.58
C ILE A 253 11.55 18.49 -18.47
N ASP A 254 10.43 17.84 -18.20
CA ASP A 254 9.14 18.26 -18.73
C ASP A 254 8.53 19.27 -17.74
N TRP A 255 8.59 20.55 -18.11
CA TRP A 255 8.10 21.65 -17.28
C TRP A 255 6.58 21.68 -17.14
N ALA A 256 5.84 21.05 -18.05
CA ALA A 256 4.38 20.99 -17.97
C ALA A 256 3.93 19.95 -16.93
N SER A 257 4.51 18.75 -16.96
CA SER A 257 4.22 17.69 -15.98
C SER A 257 5.05 17.77 -14.70
N MET A 258 6.09 18.60 -14.68
CA MET A 258 7.09 18.70 -13.62
C MET A 258 7.78 17.36 -13.31
N THR A 259 8.11 16.59 -14.35
CA THR A 259 8.81 15.29 -14.25
C THR A 259 10.09 15.27 -15.09
N PHE A 260 10.99 14.32 -14.84
CA PHE A 260 12.09 14.07 -15.78
C PHE A 260 11.55 13.42 -17.06
N ARG A 261 12.15 13.73 -18.21
CA ARG A 261 11.73 13.15 -19.50
C ARG A 261 12.17 11.67 -19.61
N PRO A 262 11.37 10.81 -20.27
CA PRO A 262 11.62 9.36 -20.31
C PRO A 262 13.05 8.91 -20.66
N PRO A 263 13.77 9.52 -21.63
CA PRO A 263 15.14 9.11 -21.97
C PRO A 263 16.14 9.22 -20.81
N HIS A 264 15.86 10.09 -19.83
CA HIS A 264 16.78 10.39 -18.72
C HIS A 264 16.35 9.76 -17.40
N ARG A 265 15.05 9.40 -17.24
CA ARG A 265 14.47 8.95 -15.96
C ARG A 265 15.29 7.84 -15.30
N ALA A 266 15.70 6.82 -16.06
CA ALA A 266 16.40 5.66 -15.51
C ALA A 266 17.76 6.01 -14.87
N HIS A 267 18.40 7.10 -15.31
CA HIS A 267 19.79 7.41 -14.98
C HIS A 267 19.95 8.64 -14.09
N MET A 268 18.91 9.47 -13.91
CA MET A 268 18.98 10.67 -13.08
C MET A 268 19.38 10.37 -11.62
N SER A 269 20.33 11.13 -11.07
CA SER A 269 20.98 10.87 -9.77
C SER A 269 20.19 11.31 -8.53
N PHE A 270 18.91 11.65 -8.68
CA PHE A 270 18.03 12.14 -7.61
C PHE A 270 17.27 11.01 -6.89
N ASN A 271 17.93 9.88 -6.62
CA ASN A 271 17.24 8.64 -6.21
C ASN A 271 17.33 8.30 -4.72
N THR A 272 18.15 9.02 -3.97
CA THR A 272 18.45 8.70 -2.57
C THR A 272 18.23 9.94 -1.71
N PRO A 273 17.15 10.00 -0.92
CA PRO A 273 16.98 11.07 0.06
C PRO A 273 18.01 10.93 1.19
N THR A 274 18.44 12.06 1.74
CA THR A 274 19.37 12.12 2.87
C THR A 274 18.82 11.37 4.09
N LEU A 275 17.49 11.28 4.20
CA LEU A 275 16.82 10.53 5.25
C LEU A 275 17.26 9.04 5.33
N LEU A 276 17.61 8.40 4.22
CA LEU A 276 18.07 7.00 4.26
C LEU A 276 19.34 6.80 5.09
N ALA A 277 20.20 7.83 5.16
CA ALA A 277 21.40 7.81 5.99
C ALA A 277 21.08 7.83 7.49
N ALA A 278 19.87 8.24 7.92
CA ALA A 278 19.51 8.24 9.34
C ALA A 278 19.25 6.84 9.91
N TYR A 279 19.11 5.81 9.06
CA TYR A 279 18.68 4.46 9.44
C TYR A 279 19.80 3.41 9.37
N TYR A 280 21.04 3.75 9.73
CA TYR A 280 22.21 2.87 9.58
C TYR A 280 22.02 1.45 10.16
N SER A 281 21.39 1.31 11.33
CA SER A 281 21.18 -0.01 12.00
C SER A 281 20.18 -0.92 11.28
N HIS A 282 19.25 -0.35 10.51
CA HIS A 282 18.19 -1.07 9.79
C HIS A 282 18.21 -0.80 8.28
N TYR A 283 19.36 -0.33 7.76
CA TYR A 283 19.50 0.16 6.40
C TYR A 283 19.02 -0.85 5.34
N ARG A 284 19.37 -2.13 5.49
CA ARG A 284 18.95 -3.19 4.55
C ARG A 284 17.43 -3.36 4.48
N ALA A 285 16.74 -3.28 5.62
CA ALA A 285 15.29 -3.42 5.67
C ALA A 285 14.62 -2.19 5.03
N VAL A 286 15.11 -0.98 5.34
CA VAL A 286 14.63 0.27 4.74
C VAL A 286 14.88 0.30 3.23
N LEU A 287 16.04 -0.18 2.77
CA LEU A 287 16.37 -0.28 1.35
C LEU A 287 15.45 -1.27 0.61
N SER A 288 15.11 -2.41 1.24
CA SER A 288 14.12 -3.32 0.67
C SER A 288 12.76 -2.65 0.53
N THR A 289 12.28 -1.94 1.56
CA THR A 289 11.01 -1.19 1.50
C THR A 289 11.05 -0.08 0.45
N HIS A 290 12.18 0.61 0.30
CA HIS A 290 12.36 1.59 -0.77
C HIS A 290 12.28 0.93 -2.16
N SER A 291 12.92 -0.22 -2.35
CA SER A 291 12.88 -0.94 -3.63
C SER A 291 11.47 -1.41 -3.99
N ASP A 292 10.72 -1.92 -3.00
CA ASP A 292 9.31 -2.26 -3.18
C ASP A 292 8.49 -1.02 -3.58
N PHE A 293 8.70 0.10 -2.89
CA PHE A 293 8.03 1.37 -3.20
C PHE A 293 8.28 1.82 -4.64
N LEU A 294 9.52 1.76 -5.13
CA LEU A 294 9.84 2.08 -6.51
C LEU A 294 9.06 1.21 -7.50
N LEU A 295 9.01 -0.11 -7.26
CA LEU A 295 8.29 -1.03 -8.12
C LEU A 295 6.78 -0.73 -8.16
N PHE A 296 6.15 -0.42 -7.02
CA PHE A 296 4.74 0.03 -7.01
C PHE A 296 4.54 1.29 -7.86
N HIS A 297 5.43 2.28 -7.72
CA HIS A 297 5.34 3.53 -8.46
C HIS A 297 5.63 3.38 -9.97
N ASP A 298 6.51 2.47 -10.36
CA ASP A 298 6.72 2.11 -11.75
C ASP A 298 5.45 1.49 -12.36
N VAL A 299 4.80 0.57 -11.62
CA VAL A 299 3.50 0.00 -12.02
C VAL A 299 2.43 1.08 -12.14
N PHE A 300 2.33 2.01 -11.18
CA PHE A 300 1.40 3.14 -11.25
C PHE A 300 1.66 4.01 -12.47
N ALA A 301 2.92 4.36 -12.76
CA ALA A 301 3.27 5.13 -13.94
C ALA A 301 2.85 4.42 -15.24
N ARG A 302 3.02 3.09 -15.33
CA ARG A 302 2.58 2.30 -16.48
C ARG A 302 1.06 2.24 -16.60
N MET A 303 0.34 2.16 -15.48
CA MET A 303 -1.13 2.24 -15.50
C MET A 303 -1.62 3.57 -16.08
N TYR A 304 -1.00 4.70 -15.74
CA TYR A 304 -1.35 5.98 -16.36
C TYR A 304 -1.04 6.03 -17.86
N SER A 305 0.06 5.41 -18.32
CA SER A 305 0.42 5.42 -19.74
C SER A 305 -0.37 4.43 -20.59
N LEU A 306 -0.82 3.32 -20.01
CA LEU A 306 -1.44 2.19 -20.70
C LEU A 306 -2.92 2.03 -20.33
N TRP A 307 -3.55 3.06 -19.77
CA TRP A 307 -4.91 2.97 -19.23
C TRP A 307 -5.97 2.54 -20.27
N GLU A 308 -5.72 2.81 -21.56
CA GLU A 308 -6.57 2.39 -22.68
C GLU A 308 -6.33 0.92 -23.09
N ASP A 309 -5.14 0.37 -22.80
CA ASP A 309 -4.77 -1.01 -23.12
C ASP A 309 -5.34 -1.96 -22.05
N ARG A 310 -6.51 -2.55 -22.33
CA ARG A 310 -7.22 -3.42 -21.39
C ARG A 310 -6.40 -4.66 -20.98
N PRO A 311 -5.77 -5.44 -21.90
CA PRO A 311 -4.95 -6.59 -21.51
C PRO A 311 -3.78 -6.24 -20.58
N ARG A 312 -3.00 -5.20 -20.91
CA ARG A 312 -1.85 -4.79 -20.10
C ARG A 312 -2.30 -4.17 -18.78
N SER A 313 -3.40 -3.42 -18.78
CA SER A 313 -4.01 -2.90 -17.56
C SER A 313 -4.46 -4.01 -16.60
N ALA A 314 -5.09 -5.08 -17.11
CA ALA A 314 -5.47 -6.23 -16.30
C ALA A 314 -4.23 -6.92 -15.66
N LEU A 315 -3.15 -7.06 -16.43
CA LEU A 315 -1.90 -7.63 -15.94
C LEU A 315 -1.26 -6.77 -14.84
N LEU A 316 -1.28 -5.44 -14.99
CA LEU A 316 -0.78 -4.50 -13.99
C LEU A 316 -1.62 -4.55 -12.70
N LEU A 317 -2.95 -4.63 -12.82
CA LEU A 317 -3.84 -4.79 -11.66
C LEU A 317 -3.59 -6.09 -10.90
N GLN A 318 -3.35 -7.19 -11.62
CA GLN A 318 -2.99 -8.47 -11.01
C GLN A 318 -1.61 -8.41 -10.35
N LEU A 319 -0.63 -7.79 -10.99
CA LEU A 319 0.69 -7.57 -10.40
C LEU A 319 0.60 -6.78 -9.10
N LEU A 320 -0.28 -5.76 -9.01
CA LEU A 320 -0.51 -5.03 -7.75
C LEU A 320 -1.07 -5.93 -6.64
N VAL A 321 -1.92 -6.91 -6.96
CA VAL A 321 -2.39 -7.91 -6.00
C VAL A 321 -1.20 -8.72 -5.48
N ASP A 322 -0.37 -9.24 -6.38
CA ASP A 322 0.77 -10.08 -6.02
C ASP A 322 1.83 -9.33 -5.20
N LEU A 323 2.08 -8.06 -5.55
CA LEU A 323 2.95 -7.17 -4.80
C LEU A 323 2.41 -6.85 -3.40
N CYS A 324 1.10 -6.59 -3.26
CA CYS A 324 0.47 -6.39 -1.95
C CYS A 324 0.61 -7.64 -1.06
N LEU A 325 0.33 -8.82 -1.62
CA LEU A 325 0.47 -10.09 -0.90
C LEU A 325 1.93 -10.39 -0.53
N ARG A 326 2.89 -10.08 -1.41
CA ARG A 326 4.33 -10.18 -1.11
C ARG A 326 4.71 -9.25 0.04
N ALA A 327 4.30 -7.99 0.01
CA ALA A 327 4.55 -7.04 1.08
C ALA A 327 3.97 -7.53 2.42
N PHE A 328 2.76 -8.11 2.42
CA PHE A 328 2.17 -8.72 3.61
C PHE A 328 3.03 -9.86 4.16
N ARG A 329 3.50 -10.77 3.30
CA ARG A 329 4.39 -11.87 3.72
C ARG A 329 5.71 -11.35 4.31
N LYS A 330 6.32 -10.34 3.70
CA LYS A 330 7.53 -9.67 4.24
C LYS A 330 7.28 -9.16 5.67
N ASP A 331 6.15 -8.48 5.89
CA ASP A 331 5.77 -7.97 7.21
C ASP A 331 5.51 -9.07 8.24
N VAL A 332 4.89 -10.19 7.82
CA VAL A 332 4.69 -11.39 8.64
C VAL A 332 6.01 -12.02 9.05
N PHE A 333 6.91 -12.27 8.10
CA PHE A 333 8.20 -12.87 8.40
C PHE A 333 9.17 -11.92 9.11
N ALA A 334 9.04 -10.60 8.94
CA ALA A 334 9.78 -9.63 9.73
C ALA A 334 9.45 -9.77 11.23
N VAL A 335 8.16 -9.89 11.57
CA VAL A 335 7.72 -10.12 12.96
C VAL A 335 8.25 -11.44 13.51
N LEU A 336 8.32 -12.48 12.67
CA LEU A 336 8.87 -13.78 13.08
C LEU A 336 10.41 -13.75 13.22
N ALA A 337 11.12 -13.03 12.35
CA ALA A 337 12.57 -12.92 12.40
C ALA A 337 13.08 -12.13 13.62
N GLU A 338 12.24 -11.29 14.20
CA GLU A 338 12.51 -10.63 15.48
C GLU A 338 12.62 -11.70 16.59
N ARG A 339 13.86 -12.11 16.87
CA ARG A 339 14.28 -13.24 17.73
C ARG A 339 13.74 -13.25 19.16
N SER A 340 12.96 -12.23 19.55
CA SER A 340 12.34 -12.07 20.86
C SER A 340 11.18 -13.06 21.13
N GLY A 341 10.91 -14.04 20.25
CA GLY A 341 9.72 -14.88 20.39
C GLY A 341 9.69 -16.26 19.79
N ILE A 342 10.69 -16.64 19.02
CA ILE A 342 10.74 -17.96 18.38
C ILE A 342 11.77 -18.78 19.09
N THR A 343 11.33 -19.92 19.62
CA THR A 343 12.20 -20.90 20.30
C THR A 343 12.89 -21.81 19.30
N GLN A 344 12.34 -21.96 18.10
CA GLN A 344 12.88 -22.81 17.04
C GLN A 344 14.07 -22.20 16.31
N PRO A 345 15.08 -23.03 15.99
CA PRO A 345 16.16 -22.61 15.11
C PRO A 345 15.65 -22.47 13.67
N VAL A 346 16.29 -21.58 12.91
CA VAL A 346 15.81 -21.12 11.61
C VAL A 346 16.83 -21.45 10.52
N HIS A 347 16.37 -21.91 9.35
CA HIS A 347 17.21 -22.05 8.15
C HIS A 347 17.52 -20.67 7.56
N ARG A 348 18.78 -20.24 7.66
CA ARG A 348 19.21 -18.89 7.25
C ARG A 348 18.81 -18.51 5.82
N ARG A 349 19.10 -19.36 4.83
CA ARG A 349 18.74 -19.12 3.42
C ARG A 349 17.22 -19.02 3.22
N GLN A 350 16.46 -19.89 3.88
CA GLN A 350 15.00 -19.90 3.78
C GLN A 350 14.37 -18.70 4.49
N MET A 351 14.98 -18.20 5.57
CA MET A 351 14.56 -16.97 6.22
C MET A 351 14.87 -15.74 5.36
N GLU A 352 15.99 -15.70 4.64
CA GLU A 352 16.27 -14.64 3.68
C GLU A 352 15.21 -14.59 2.57
N ALA A 353 14.83 -15.75 2.00
CA ALA A 353 13.71 -15.85 1.05
C ALA A 353 12.36 -15.46 1.69
N ALA A 354 12.11 -15.84 2.95
CA ALA A 354 10.90 -15.48 3.68
C ALA A 354 10.79 -13.96 3.92
N LEU A 355 11.90 -13.31 4.29
CA LEU A 355 12.02 -11.86 4.42
C LEU A 355 11.93 -11.13 3.08
N ALA A 356 12.20 -11.82 1.97
CA ALA A 356 11.93 -11.33 0.61
C ALA A 356 10.46 -11.53 0.18
N GLY A 357 9.64 -12.22 0.99
CA GLY A 357 8.24 -12.53 0.71
C GLY A 357 8.03 -13.69 -0.27
N GLU A 358 9.04 -14.55 -0.42
CA GLU A 358 9.11 -15.67 -1.39
C GLU A 358 8.71 -17.02 -0.79
N VAL A 359 8.35 -17.04 0.50
CA VAL A 359 7.85 -18.24 1.19
C VAL A 359 6.34 -18.11 1.42
N PRO A 360 5.51 -19.08 1.02
CA PRO A 360 4.06 -19.02 1.22
C PRO A 360 3.69 -19.16 2.70
N LEU A 361 2.57 -18.55 3.11
CA LEU A 361 2.03 -18.69 4.48
C LEU A 361 1.16 -19.96 4.60
N THR A 362 1.80 -21.09 4.33
CA THR A 362 1.26 -22.44 4.48
C THR A 362 2.06 -23.16 5.56
N VAL A 363 1.54 -24.25 6.10
CA VAL A 363 2.30 -25.04 7.07
C VAL A 363 3.59 -25.60 6.50
N LEU A 364 3.60 -25.96 5.21
CA LEU A 364 4.82 -26.41 4.54
C LEU A 364 5.80 -25.26 4.31
N GLY A 365 5.31 -24.08 3.89
CA GLY A 365 6.13 -22.88 3.77
C GLY A 365 6.82 -22.53 5.09
N LEU A 366 6.08 -22.48 6.20
CA LEU A 366 6.67 -22.23 7.52
C LEU A 366 7.67 -23.32 7.94
N ARG A 367 7.41 -24.60 7.66
CA ARG A 367 8.34 -25.70 7.94
C ARG A 367 9.63 -25.66 7.12
N ARG A 368 9.65 -24.98 5.97
CA ARG A 368 10.91 -24.72 5.23
C ARG A 368 11.81 -23.74 6.00
N VAL A 369 11.20 -22.83 6.75
CA VAL A 369 11.91 -21.78 7.50
C VAL A 369 12.34 -22.28 8.89
N PHE A 370 11.47 -22.97 9.62
CA PHE A 370 11.71 -23.45 10.98
C PHE A 370 12.24 -24.90 11.01
N GLN A 371 13.26 -25.18 11.83
CA GLN A 371 13.89 -26.49 11.93
C GLN A 371 13.00 -27.51 12.67
N ARG A 372 12.22 -28.27 11.89
CA ARG A 372 11.52 -29.56 12.16
C ARG A 372 10.74 -29.77 13.46
N ARG A 373 10.74 -28.87 14.44
CA ARG A 373 9.87 -29.00 15.62
C ARG A 373 8.41 -28.76 15.24
N PRO A 374 7.44 -29.29 16.02
CA PRO A 374 6.04 -29.00 15.80
C PRO A 374 5.76 -27.49 15.86
N LEU A 375 4.97 -26.98 14.91
CA LEU A 375 4.57 -25.55 14.90
C LEU A 375 3.88 -25.13 16.22
N GLY A 376 3.27 -26.08 16.95
CA GLY A 376 2.60 -25.81 18.23
C GLY A 376 3.50 -25.26 19.34
N ASP A 377 4.83 -25.36 19.19
CA ASP A 377 5.80 -24.85 20.16
C ASP A 377 5.86 -23.32 20.16
N ASP A 378 5.76 -22.69 18.99
CA ASP A 378 5.81 -21.22 18.84
C ASP A 378 4.44 -20.61 18.51
N PHE A 379 3.51 -21.40 17.97
CA PHE A 379 2.20 -20.95 17.53
C PHE A 379 1.10 -21.54 18.41
N ARG A 380 0.19 -20.67 18.88
CA ARG A 380 -1.07 -21.06 19.52
C ARG A 380 -2.21 -20.80 18.55
N PHE A 381 -2.86 -21.86 18.10
CA PHE A 381 -4.00 -21.71 17.20
C PHE A 381 -5.22 -21.20 17.96
N VAL A 382 -5.94 -20.26 17.35
CA VAL A 382 -7.10 -19.63 17.98
C VAL A 382 -8.28 -20.59 17.94
N GLU A 383 -8.69 -21.08 19.11
CA GLU A 383 -9.66 -22.17 19.25
C GLU A 383 -10.99 -21.72 19.89
N SER A 384 -10.97 -20.68 20.74
CA SER A 384 -12.08 -20.44 21.67
C SER A 384 -13.36 -19.90 21.02
N LYS A 385 -14.51 -20.23 21.64
CA LYS A 385 -15.81 -19.58 21.38
C LYS A 385 -15.79 -18.08 21.74
N SER A 386 -14.82 -17.64 22.53
CA SER A 386 -14.59 -16.25 22.92
C SER A 386 -13.64 -15.50 21.98
N ALA A 387 -13.22 -16.11 20.87
CA ALA A 387 -12.40 -15.43 19.87
C ALA A 387 -13.16 -14.22 19.31
N LYS A 388 -12.49 -13.08 19.19
CA LYS A 388 -13.08 -11.86 18.62
C LYS A 388 -13.55 -12.06 17.18
N VAL A 389 -12.80 -12.82 16.37
CA VAL A 389 -13.09 -13.05 14.95
C VAL A 389 -13.38 -14.53 14.70
N HIS A 390 -14.46 -14.78 13.95
CA HIS A 390 -14.94 -16.12 13.60
C HIS A 390 -14.88 -16.41 12.10
N TYR A 391 -14.67 -15.39 11.26
CA TYR A 391 -14.70 -15.53 9.81
C TYR A 391 -13.54 -14.84 9.12
N ILE A 392 -13.04 -15.44 8.04
CA ILE A 392 -11.83 -14.99 7.36
C ILE A 392 -12.00 -13.62 6.69
N GLU A 393 -13.19 -13.29 6.16
CA GLU A 393 -13.45 -11.96 5.58
C GLU A 393 -13.32 -10.85 6.64
N VAL A 394 -13.76 -11.13 7.88
CA VAL A 394 -13.62 -10.20 9.01
C VAL A 394 -12.16 -10.08 9.44
N LEU A 395 -11.40 -11.18 9.44
CA LEU A 395 -9.96 -11.14 9.69
C LEU A 395 -9.22 -10.33 8.60
N PHE A 396 -9.62 -10.47 7.34
CA PHE A 396 -9.08 -9.67 6.24
C PHE A 396 -9.34 -8.18 6.47
N ALA A 397 -10.57 -7.77 6.80
CA ALA A 397 -10.86 -6.37 7.11
C ALA A 397 -10.06 -5.86 8.32
N TRP A 398 -9.83 -6.70 9.33
CA TRP A 398 -8.99 -6.32 10.46
C TRP A 398 -7.53 -6.11 10.06
N LEU A 399 -6.94 -7.01 9.27
CA LEU A 399 -5.55 -6.90 8.81
C LEU A 399 -5.35 -5.74 7.81
N TRP A 400 -6.21 -5.65 6.81
CA TRP A 400 -6.01 -4.79 5.63
C TRP A 400 -6.75 -3.46 5.69
N GLY A 401 -7.89 -3.39 6.38
CA GLY A 401 -8.75 -2.20 6.36
C GLY A 401 -8.11 -0.96 6.97
N TRP A 402 -8.59 0.22 6.58
CA TRP A 402 -8.16 1.52 7.11
C TRP A 402 -9.36 2.41 7.41
N GLN A 403 -9.10 3.52 8.11
CA GLN A 403 -10.17 4.41 8.52
C GLN A 403 -10.85 5.05 7.29
N GLY A 404 -12.18 4.91 7.19
CA GLY A 404 -12.96 5.46 6.08
C GLY A 404 -12.80 4.72 4.74
N ASP A 405 -12.41 3.45 4.77
CA ASP A 405 -12.27 2.60 3.57
C ASP A 405 -13.59 2.12 2.96
N GLY A 406 -14.72 2.38 3.62
CA GLY A 406 -16.04 1.92 3.21
C GLY A 406 -16.24 0.40 3.31
N ASN A 407 -15.38 -0.34 4.02
CA ASN A 407 -15.46 -1.78 4.26
C ASN A 407 -15.27 -2.14 5.75
N ASN A 408 -15.71 -1.25 6.64
CA ASN A 408 -15.61 -1.36 8.09
C ASN A 408 -14.16 -1.55 8.59
N GLY A 409 -13.21 -0.88 7.92
CA GLY A 409 -11.80 -0.90 8.27
C GLY A 409 -11.43 -0.15 9.55
N ASP A 410 -12.39 0.42 10.28
CA ASP A 410 -12.19 1.30 11.46
C ASP A 410 -11.72 0.57 12.74
N CYS A 411 -11.01 -0.54 12.62
CA CYS A 411 -10.42 -1.24 13.76
C CYS A 411 -9.23 -0.46 14.36
N ASN A 412 -9.08 -0.50 15.69
CA ASN A 412 -7.90 0.05 16.36
C ASN A 412 -6.65 -0.79 16.04
N ARG A 413 -5.55 -0.12 15.66
CA ARG A 413 -4.29 -0.75 15.22
C ARG A 413 -3.08 0.04 15.71
N THR A 414 -3.11 0.35 17.00
CA THR A 414 -2.03 1.06 17.68
C THR A 414 -0.70 0.33 17.38
N HIS A 415 0.31 1.08 16.92
CA HIS A 415 1.66 0.62 16.55
C HIS A 415 1.84 -0.10 15.21
N TRP A 416 0.80 -0.67 14.59
CA TRP A 416 0.96 -1.45 13.36
C TRP A 416 0.08 -0.99 12.18
N GLU A 417 -0.68 0.09 12.35
CA GLU A 417 -1.42 0.76 11.29
C GLU A 417 -0.53 1.15 10.09
N LYS A 418 0.73 1.49 10.37
CA LYS A 418 1.72 2.02 9.40
C LYS A 418 2.60 0.94 8.76
N LYS A 419 2.21 -0.34 8.85
CA LYS A 419 2.96 -1.41 8.19
C LYS A 419 3.01 -1.21 6.67
N PRO A 420 4.16 -1.45 6.01
CA PRO A 420 4.33 -1.25 4.58
C PRO A 420 3.20 -1.80 3.70
N TYR A 421 2.76 -3.06 3.91
CA TYR A 421 1.70 -3.64 3.07
C TYR A 421 0.38 -2.85 3.10
N ARG A 422 0.05 -2.22 4.23
CA ARG A 422 -1.16 -1.40 4.39
C ARG A 422 -1.04 -0.08 3.65
N THR A 423 0.13 0.55 3.72
CA THR A 423 0.43 1.78 2.97
C THR A 423 0.31 1.52 1.47
N TYR A 424 0.92 0.43 0.97
CA TYR A 424 0.85 0.09 -0.45
C TYR A 424 -0.56 -0.25 -0.90
N MET A 425 -1.31 -1.01 -0.11
CA MET A 425 -2.68 -1.38 -0.47
C MET A 425 -3.60 -0.16 -0.57
N ARG A 426 -3.44 0.82 0.34
CA ARG A 426 -4.16 2.09 0.26
C ARG A 426 -3.75 2.90 -0.98
N GLN A 427 -2.46 3.01 -1.26
CA GLN A 427 -1.95 3.72 -2.45
C GLN A 427 -2.45 3.07 -3.75
N CYS A 428 -2.48 1.74 -3.81
CA CYS A 428 -3.05 1.01 -4.94
C CYS A 428 -4.52 1.35 -5.11
N PHE A 429 -5.31 1.29 -4.04
CA PHE A 429 -6.74 1.61 -4.09
C PHE A 429 -6.99 3.04 -4.58
N ASP A 430 -6.30 4.03 -4.00
CA ASP A 430 -6.44 5.44 -4.37
C ASP A 430 -6.03 5.69 -5.83
N THR A 431 -4.94 5.06 -6.29
CA THR A 431 -4.45 5.19 -7.67
C THR A 431 -5.40 4.52 -8.67
N ILE A 432 -5.86 3.30 -8.39
CA ILE A 432 -6.83 2.59 -9.25
C ILE A 432 -8.13 3.38 -9.33
N ALA A 433 -8.60 3.95 -8.21
CA ALA A 433 -9.80 4.78 -8.18
C ALA A 433 -9.63 6.05 -9.04
N GLN A 434 -8.42 6.61 -9.08
CA GLN A 434 -8.11 7.78 -9.89
C GLN A 434 -7.99 7.46 -11.38
N VAL A 435 -7.38 6.32 -11.75
CA VAL A 435 -7.12 5.94 -13.15
C VAL A 435 -8.33 5.28 -13.80
N TYR A 436 -8.94 4.30 -13.13
CA TYR A 436 -10.01 3.45 -13.68
C TYR A 436 -11.37 3.65 -13.00
N GLY A 437 -11.46 4.56 -12.02
CA GLY A 437 -12.68 4.83 -11.28
C GLY A 437 -12.88 3.93 -10.05
N LEU A 438 -13.77 4.37 -9.17
CA LEU A 438 -14.01 3.74 -7.86
C LEU A 438 -14.54 2.30 -7.97
N ARG A 439 -15.35 2.00 -9.01
CA ARG A 439 -15.88 0.65 -9.25
C ARG A 439 -14.74 -0.35 -9.47
N GLN A 440 -13.76 -0.01 -10.30
CA GLN A 440 -12.59 -0.87 -10.53
C GLN A 440 -11.75 -1.05 -9.27
N ALA A 441 -11.56 0.00 -8.46
CA ALA A 441 -10.81 -0.08 -7.21
C ALA A 441 -11.45 -1.04 -6.20
N ARG A 442 -12.79 -1.08 -6.14
CA ARG A 442 -13.55 -2.04 -5.32
C ARG A 442 -13.39 -3.47 -5.82
N GLU A 443 -13.53 -3.70 -7.12
CA GLU A 443 -13.33 -5.02 -7.72
C GLU A 443 -11.89 -5.53 -7.52
N TRP A 444 -10.90 -4.65 -7.66
CA TRP A 444 -9.50 -4.97 -7.36
C TRP A 444 -9.31 -5.36 -5.89
N ARG A 445 -9.90 -4.62 -4.94
CA ARG A 445 -9.86 -4.97 -3.51
C ARG A 445 -10.51 -6.33 -3.24
N THR A 446 -11.64 -6.62 -3.88
CA THR A 446 -12.31 -7.93 -3.80
C THR A 446 -11.41 -9.04 -4.34
N THR A 447 -10.69 -8.78 -5.45
CA THR A 447 -9.72 -9.71 -6.04
C THR A 447 -8.55 -9.97 -5.10
N LEU A 448 -8.00 -8.93 -4.46
CA LEU A 448 -6.99 -9.05 -3.42
C LEU A 448 -7.49 -9.91 -2.24
N GLN A 449 -8.71 -9.67 -1.76
CA GLN A 449 -9.31 -10.45 -0.68
C GLN A 449 -9.47 -11.92 -1.06
N ARG A 450 -10.04 -12.22 -2.23
CA ARG A 450 -10.25 -13.59 -2.70
C ARG A 450 -8.91 -14.33 -2.86
N THR A 451 -7.92 -13.68 -3.46
CA THR A 451 -6.59 -14.24 -3.63
C THR A 451 -5.91 -14.48 -2.29
N PHE A 452 -6.02 -13.55 -1.34
CA PHE A 452 -5.51 -13.70 0.03
C PHE A 452 -6.09 -14.94 0.72
N ILE A 453 -7.42 -15.09 0.72
CA ILE A 453 -8.12 -16.22 1.35
C ILE A 453 -7.69 -17.56 0.75
N ARG A 454 -7.56 -17.61 -0.57
CA ARG A 454 -7.15 -18.81 -1.31
C ARG A 454 -5.69 -19.18 -1.10
N THR A 455 -4.83 -18.22 -0.76
CA THR A 455 -3.37 -18.41 -0.76
C THR A 455 -2.66 -18.37 0.58
N HIS A 456 -3.26 -17.81 1.63
CA HIS A 456 -2.63 -17.63 2.93
C HIS A 456 -3.46 -18.34 4.02
N TRP A 457 -2.98 -19.50 4.48
CA TRP A 457 -3.74 -20.34 5.42
C TRP A 457 -3.20 -20.34 6.84
N VAL A 458 -1.98 -19.84 7.05
CA VAL A 458 -1.41 -19.57 8.37
C VAL A 458 -1.29 -18.07 8.54
N LEU A 459 -2.15 -17.47 9.34
CA LEU A 459 -2.30 -16.02 9.41
C LEU A 459 -2.05 -15.48 10.82
N PRO A 460 -1.47 -14.28 10.94
CA PRO A 460 -1.37 -13.59 12.21
C PRO A 460 -2.77 -13.32 12.76
N TYR A 461 -2.95 -13.56 14.07
CA TYR A 461 -4.15 -13.13 14.78
C TYR A 461 -3.84 -11.83 15.53
N PRO A 462 -4.28 -10.67 15.01
CA PRO A 462 -3.88 -9.37 15.53
C PRO A 462 -4.59 -9.04 16.86
N SER A 463 -4.13 -7.97 17.49
CA SER A 463 -4.82 -7.24 18.55
C SER A 463 -4.74 -5.75 18.28
N ASP A 464 -5.45 -4.95 19.08
CA ASP A 464 -5.47 -3.50 18.99
C ASP A 464 -4.05 -2.88 19.07
N ARG A 465 -3.09 -3.57 19.69
CA ARG A 465 -1.72 -3.07 19.92
C ARG A 465 -0.63 -3.88 19.21
N SER A 466 -0.95 -5.03 18.63
CA SER A 466 0.03 -5.90 17.98
C SER A 466 -0.51 -6.50 16.70
N PHE A 467 0.30 -6.45 15.63
CA PHE A 467 0.00 -7.13 14.37
C PHE A 467 -0.09 -8.65 14.54
N TRP A 468 0.74 -9.23 15.41
CA TRP A 468 0.69 -10.64 15.77
C TRP A 468 0.67 -10.76 17.29
N SER A 469 -0.51 -10.99 17.84
CA SER A 469 -0.69 -11.02 19.29
C SER A 469 -0.09 -12.29 19.91
N ARG A 470 0.27 -12.21 21.20
CA ARG A 470 0.78 -13.34 21.98
C ARG A 470 -0.22 -13.73 23.06
N ALA A 471 -0.25 -15.02 23.38
CA ALA A 471 -1.19 -15.53 24.37
C ALA A 471 -0.68 -15.31 25.81
N THR A 472 -1.10 -14.24 26.48
CA THR A 472 -0.72 -13.97 27.88
C THR A 472 -1.49 -14.85 28.89
N GLY A 473 -0.84 -15.26 29.99
CA GLY A 473 -1.52 -15.80 31.18
C GLY A 473 -1.75 -17.32 31.26
N THR A 474 -1.05 -18.14 30.47
CA THR A 474 -1.06 -19.62 30.60
C THR A 474 0.37 -20.17 30.54
N PRO A 475 0.67 -21.36 31.09
CA PRO A 475 1.97 -22.02 30.88
C PRO A 475 2.22 -22.14 29.37
N GLY A 476 3.32 -21.55 28.86
CA GLY A 476 3.58 -21.39 27.42
C GLY A 476 3.09 -20.05 26.82
N GLY A 477 2.96 -19.01 27.65
CA GLY A 477 2.40 -17.70 27.29
C GLY A 477 3.21 -16.81 26.34
N ASN A 478 4.27 -17.34 25.72
CA ASN A 478 5.09 -16.60 24.76
C ASN A 478 4.72 -16.88 23.29
N ARG A 479 3.73 -17.76 23.05
CA ARG A 479 3.33 -18.22 21.72
C ARG A 479 2.50 -17.20 20.95
N PHE A 480 2.70 -17.16 19.64
CA PHE A 480 1.98 -16.34 18.69
C PHE A 480 0.56 -16.86 18.45
N GLN A 481 -0.46 -16.04 18.72
CA GLN A 481 -1.84 -16.37 18.40
C GLN A 481 -2.02 -16.39 16.88
N THR A 482 -2.47 -17.53 16.35
CA THR A 482 -2.42 -17.79 14.91
C THR A 482 -3.77 -18.29 14.42
N TRP A 483 -4.22 -17.73 13.30
CA TRP A 483 -5.39 -18.20 12.60
C TRP A 483 -4.99 -19.26 11.57
N LEU A 484 -5.69 -20.40 11.58
CA LEU A 484 -5.57 -21.43 10.55
C LEU A 484 -6.84 -21.48 9.71
N SER A 485 -6.69 -21.27 8.41
CA SER A 485 -7.77 -21.44 7.43
C SER A 485 -7.73 -22.85 6.83
N VAL A 486 -8.89 -23.51 6.79
CA VAL A 486 -9.10 -24.78 6.10
C VAL A 486 -10.41 -24.74 5.35
N HIS A 487 -10.45 -25.36 4.18
CA HIS A 487 -11.69 -25.60 3.44
C HIS A 487 -12.02 -27.10 3.44
N PRO A 488 -13.00 -27.57 4.22
CA PRO A 488 -13.28 -29.01 4.39
C PRO A 488 -13.50 -29.75 3.06
N GLY A 489 -14.34 -29.21 2.17
CA GLY A 489 -14.63 -29.84 0.87
C GLY A 489 -13.41 -29.89 -0.07
N LEU A 490 -12.44 -28.99 0.12
CA LEU A 490 -11.22 -28.98 -0.68
C LEU A 490 -10.24 -30.04 -0.18
N VAL A 491 -10.14 -30.20 1.14
CA VAL A 491 -9.36 -31.28 1.76
C VAL A 491 -9.92 -32.64 1.37
N GLU A 492 -11.25 -32.78 1.34
CA GLU A 492 -11.92 -34.01 0.93
C GLU A 492 -11.70 -34.31 -0.56
N TYR A 493 -11.85 -33.32 -1.44
CA TYR A 493 -11.57 -33.46 -2.88
C TYR A 493 -10.16 -34.01 -3.13
N TYR A 494 -9.13 -33.37 -2.55
CA TYR A 494 -7.74 -33.82 -2.70
C TYR A 494 -7.43 -35.11 -1.95
N ARG A 495 -8.25 -35.54 -0.99
CA ARG A 495 -8.11 -36.85 -0.36
C ARG A 495 -8.71 -37.95 -1.25
N ALA A 496 -9.82 -37.67 -1.93
CA ALA A 496 -10.51 -38.59 -2.82
C ALA A 496 -9.81 -38.76 -4.18
N THR A 497 -9.13 -37.72 -4.68
CA THR A 497 -8.46 -37.71 -5.99
C THR A 497 -6.98 -38.10 -5.95
N LYS A 498 -6.39 -38.32 -4.76
CA LYS A 498 -4.97 -38.67 -4.63
C LYS A 498 -4.71 -40.11 -5.10
N PRO A 499 -3.63 -40.36 -5.87
CA PRO A 499 -3.21 -41.71 -6.22
C PRO A 499 -2.86 -42.52 -4.96
N THR A 500 -3.23 -43.80 -4.98
CA THR A 500 -3.09 -44.76 -3.88
C THR A 500 -1.62 -45.14 -3.57
N ASP A 501 -0.67 -44.67 -4.39
CA ASP A 501 0.74 -45.04 -4.31
C ASP A 501 1.43 -44.35 -3.10
N PRO A 502 1.92 -45.12 -2.11
CA PRO A 502 2.61 -44.58 -0.93
C PRO A 502 3.92 -43.85 -1.25
N ALA A 503 4.56 -44.09 -2.41
CA ALA A 503 5.78 -43.40 -2.82
C ALA A 503 5.54 -41.95 -3.30
N VAL A 504 4.32 -41.62 -3.74
CA VAL A 504 3.90 -40.29 -4.24
C VAL A 504 3.10 -39.52 -3.17
N ARG A 505 3.23 -39.88 -1.89
CA ARG A 505 2.64 -39.13 -0.74
C ARG A 505 3.31 -37.76 -0.50
N GLN A 506 3.67 -37.04 -1.57
CA GLN A 506 4.08 -35.65 -1.48
C GLN A 506 2.84 -34.76 -1.33
N SER A 507 3.01 -33.73 -0.52
CA SER A 507 2.08 -32.62 -0.40
C SER A 507 1.71 -32.03 -1.76
N VAL A 508 0.42 -31.82 -2.00
CA VAL A 508 -0.07 -31.20 -3.24
C VAL A 508 0.29 -29.71 -3.20
N VAL A 509 1.05 -29.25 -4.20
CA VAL A 509 1.41 -27.85 -4.39
C VAL A 509 0.50 -27.28 -5.48
N ILE A 510 -0.29 -26.27 -5.14
CA ILE A 510 -1.19 -25.59 -6.06
C ILE A 510 -0.40 -24.52 -6.81
N THR A 511 -0.47 -24.53 -8.15
CA THR A 511 0.24 -23.53 -8.98
C THR A 511 -0.52 -22.20 -9.01
N PRO A 512 0.13 -21.06 -9.33
CA PRO A 512 -0.56 -19.77 -9.44
C PRO A 512 -1.75 -19.79 -10.40
N GLN A 513 -1.67 -20.57 -11.48
CA GLN A 513 -2.75 -20.72 -12.47
C GLN A 513 -3.93 -21.52 -11.92
N ASP A 514 -3.71 -22.38 -10.92
CA ASP A 514 -4.78 -23.21 -10.33
C ASP A 514 -5.53 -22.49 -9.20
N VAL A 515 -5.00 -21.37 -8.69
CA VAL A 515 -5.58 -20.61 -7.56
C VAL A 515 -7.01 -20.14 -7.87
N LEU A 516 -7.28 -19.83 -9.14
CA LEU A 516 -8.58 -19.37 -9.62
C LEU A 516 -9.69 -20.45 -9.59
N TYR A 517 -9.32 -21.75 -9.54
CA TYR A 517 -10.27 -22.85 -9.34
C TYR A 517 -10.58 -23.13 -7.87
N LEU A 518 -9.89 -22.45 -6.93
CA LEU A 518 -10.13 -22.64 -5.50
C LEU A 518 -11.41 -21.91 -5.05
N PRO A 519 -12.12 -22.44 -4.03
CA PRO A 519 -13.33 -21.80 -3.52
C PRO A 519 -13.01 -20.40 -2.95
N VAL A 520 -13.93 -19.45 -3.14
CA VAL A 520 -13.85 -18.10 -2.54
C VAL A 520 -14.51 -18.03 -1.16
N SER A 521 -15.41 -18.95 -0.86
CA SER A 521 -16.21 -19.01 0.37
C SER A 521 -16.08 -20.39 1.02
N GLY A 522 -16.82 -20.66 2.09
CA GLY A 522 -16.72 -21.94 2.83
C GLY A 522 -15.43 -22.17 3.63
N TRP A 523 -14.51 -21.20 3.68
CA TRP A 523 -13.29 -21.27 4.47
C TRP A 523 -13.59 -21.12 5.96
N GLN A 524 -13.08 -22.06 6.76
CA GLN A 524 -13.34 -22.16 8.19
C GLN A 524 -12.05 -22.12 9.00
N ARG A 525 -12.18 -21.72 10.26
CA ARG A 525 -11.10 -21.83 11.24
C ARG A 525 -10.92 -23.29 11.65
N ALA A 526 -9.69 -23.79 11.64
CA ALA A 526 -9.39 -25.18 11.99
C ALA A 526 -8.36 -25.35 13.10
N GLN A 527 -8.38 -26.53 13.71
CA GLN A 527 -7.36 -26.99 14.66
C GLN A 527 -6.19 -27.68 13.95
N SER A 528 -6.50 -28.39 12.87
CA SER A 528 -5.50 -29.09 12.07
C SER A 528 -5.11 -28.26 10.86
N PRO A 529 -3.82 -28.19 10.52
CA PRO A 529 -3.36 -27.42 9.40
C PRO A 529 -3.81 -28.02 8.06
N MET A 530 -3.99 -27.14 7.08
CA MET A 530 -4.27 -27.55 5.71
C MET A 530 -3.08 -28.35 5.14
N PRO A 531 -3.30 -29.55 4.57
CA PRO A 531 -2.22 -30.43 4.09
C PRO A 531 -1.71 -30.06 2.68
N LEU A 532 -2.14 -28.93 2.14
CA LEU A 532 -1.78 -28.44 0.81
C LEU A 532 -0.68 -27.38 0.94
N ASP A 533 -0.05 -27.05 -0.17
CA ASP A 533 0.92 -25.95 -0.30
C ASP A 533 0.63 -25.13 -1.55
N ILE A 534 1.26 -23.97 -1.68
CA ILE A 534 1.04 -23.03 -2.78
C ILE A 534 2.38 -22.56 -3.35
N ALA A 535 2.50 -22.65 -4.67
CA ALA A 535 3.55 -21.97 -5.40
C ALA A 535 3.16 -20.49 -5.58
N LEU A 536 4.04 -19.58 -5.16
CA LEU A 536 3.81 -18.15 -5.29
C LEU A 536 4.11 -17.69 -6.72
N PRO A 537 3.37 -16.69 -7.25
CA PRO A 537 3.69 -16.12 -8.55
C PRO A 537 5.05 -15.41 -8.52
N PRO A 538 5.84 -15.49 -9.61
CA PRO A 538 7.08 -14.75 -9.71
C PRO A 538 6.79 -13.24 -9.83
N ILE A 539 7.56 -12.41 -9.12
CA ILE A 539 7.53 -10.96 -9.33
C ILE A 539 8.52 -10.60 -10.44
N PRO A 540 8.11 -9.86 -11.48
CA PRO A 540 8.99 -9.51 -12.58
C PRO A 540 10.17 -8.65 -12.11
N THR A 541 11.35 -8.96 -12.63
CA THR A 541 12.56 -8.13 -12.46
C THR A 541 12.63 -7.01 -13.51
N ASP A 542 11.97 -7.20 -14.65
CA ASP A 542 11.85 -6.23 -15.74
C ASP A 542 10.36 -6.09 -16.10
N LEU A 543 9.81 -4.90 -15.81
CA LEU A 543 8.39 -4.61 -16.03
C LEU A 543 8.06 -4.49 -17.53
N ASP A 544 8.99 -4.00 -18.35
CA ASP A 544 8.77 -3.86 -19.79
C ASP A 544 8.73 -5.24 -20.46
N ALA A 545 9.66 -6.13 -20.10
CA ALA A 545 9.64 -7.52 -20.57
C ALA A 545 8.37 -8.26 -20.12
N TYR A 546 7.90 -8.00 -18.89
CA TYR A 546 6.68 -8.57 -18.36
C TYR A 546 5.43 -8.12 -19.14
N LEU A 547 5.35 -6.85 -19.51
CA LEU A 547 4.23 -6.30 -20.29
C LEU A 547 4.29 -6.70 -21.77
N ALA A 548 5.48 -6.94 -22.31
CA ALA A 548 5.67 -7.42 -23.68
C ALA A 548 5.24 -8.89 -23.88
N ALA A 549 5.08 -9.66 -22.79
CA ALA A 549 4.61 -11.04 -22.86
C ALA A 549 3.14 -11.18 -23.28
N VAL A 550 2.38 -10.08 -23.28
CA VAL A 550 0.97 -10.04 -23.72
C VAL A 550 0.93 -9.64 -25.19
N ALA A 551 0.25 -10.45 -26.01
CA ALA A 551 0.04 -10.18 -27.43
C ALA A 551 -0.74 -8.87 -27.63
N ASP A 552 -0.43 -8.14 -28.70
CA ASP A 552 -1.12 -6.89 -29.01
C ASP A 552 -2.61 -7.12 -29.29
N PRO A 553 -3.49 -6.21 -28.80
CA PRO A 553 -4.92 -6.39 -28.91
C PRO A 553 -5.38 -6.43 -30.38
N ALA A 554 -6.18 -7.45 -30.72
CA ALA A 554 -6.87 -7.54 -32.00
C ALA A 554 -8.10 -6.60 -32.00
N GLY A 555 -7.86 -5.30 -32.13
CA GLY A 555 -8.89 -4.28 -32.31
C GLY A 555 -9.40 -3.61 -31.01
N PRO A 556 -10.05 -2.44 -31.13
CA PRO A 556 -10.57 -1.69 -29.99
C PRO A 556 -11.86 -2.34 -29.47
N ASP A 557 -11.77 -3.00 -28.32
CA ASP A 557 -12.95 -3.48 -27.59
C ASP A 557 -13.62 -2.27 -26.90
N THR A 558 -14.72 -1.79 -27.47
CA THR A 558 -15.34 -0.47 -27.19
C THR A 558 -16.16 -0.39 -25.90
N ASP A 559 -16.18 -1.43 -25.05
CA ASP A 559 -17.05 -1.44 -23.87
C ASP A 559 -16.30 -0.99 -22.61
N LEU A 560 -16.29 0.33 -22.35
CA LEU A 560 -15.65 0.95 -21.17
C LEU A 560 -16.41 0.69 -19.85
N ASP A 561 -17.65 0.19 -19.90
CA ASP A 561 -18.54 0.08 -18.74
C ASP A 561 -18.35 -1.20 -17.90
N ILE A 562 -17.52 -2.13 -18.38
CA ILE A 562 -17.22 -3.38 -17.67
C ILE A 562 -15.89 -3.23 -16.91
N PRO A 563 -15.86 -3.51 -15.59
CA PRO A 563 -14.61 -3.63 -14.84
C PRO A 563 -13.70 -4.67 -15.51
N LEU A 564 -12.40 -4.39 -15.56
CA LEU A 564 -11.40 -5.37 -15.99
C LEU A 564 -11.60 -6.67 -15.20
N PRO A 565 -11.54 -7.84 -15.87
CA PRO A 565 -12.09 -9.08 -15.35
C PRO A 565 -11.54 -9.40 -13.96
N ALA A 566 -12.45 -9.47 -13.00
CA ALA A 566 -12.14 -9.97 -11.67
C ALA A 566 -11.72 -11.44 -11.80
N ILE A 567 -10.71 -11.86 -11.03
CA ILE A 567 -10.44 -13.29 -10.84
C ILE A 567 -11.64 -13.86 -10.08
N GLY A 568 -12.62 -14.36 -10.83
CA GLY A 568 -13.75 -15.15 -10.35
C GLY A 568 -13.30 -16.55 -9.90
N VAL A 569 -14.25 -17.35 -9.41
CA VAL A 569 -14.06 -18.80 -9.46
C VAL A 569 -14.39 -19.21 -10.88
N LEU A 570 -13.47 -19.89 -11.57
CA LEU A 570 -13.87 -20.60 -12.79
C LEU A 570 -14.56 -21.89 -12.37
N ASP A 571 -15.74 -22.13 -12.94
CA ASP A 571 -16.43 -23.41 -12.76
C ASP A 571 -15.48 -24.54 -13.16
N GLY A 572 -15.20 -25.40 -12.19
CA GLY A 572 -14.20 -26.44 -12.33
C GLY A 572 -14.54 -27.66 -11.48
N PRO A 573 -13.78 -28.75 -11.63
CA PRO A 573 -14.08 -30.01 -10.95
C PRO A 573 -14.08 -29.88 -9.41
N ILE A 574 -13.26 -28.96 -8.87
CA ILE A 574 -13.21 -28.65 -7.44
C ILE A 574 -14.52 -28.02 -6.97
N GLN A 575 -15.00 -27.00 -7.66
CA GLN A 575 -16.23 -26.29 -7.29
C GLN A 575 -17.45 -27.21 -7.44
N GLN A 576 -17.51 -27.99 -8.52
CA GLN A 576 -18.56 -28.99 -8.72
C GLN A 576 -18.55 -30.02 -7.59
N TYR A 577 -17.38 -30.56 -7.24
CA TYR A 577 -17.25 -31.50 -6.12
C TYR A 577 -17.72 -30.88 -4.79
N ILE A 578 -17.33 -29.63 -4.50
CA ILE A 578 -17.74 -28.93 -3.28
C ILE A 578 -19.26 -28.72 -3.24
N LEU A 579 -19.87 -28.31 -4.35
CA LEU A 579 -21.34 -28.17 -4.47
C LEU A 579 -22.06 -29.51 -4.30
N ASP A 580 -21.47 -30.58 -4.83
CA ASP A 580 -21.98 -31.94 -4.71
C ASP A 580 -21.79 -32.53 -3.31
N HIS A 581 -20.93 -31.96 -2.48
CA HIS A 581 -20.65 -32.47 -1.12
C HIS A 581 -21.01 -31.48 0.01
N THR A 582 -21.57 -30.31 -0.29
CA THR A 582 -21.94 -29.29 0.71
C THR A 582 -22.99 -29.82 1.70
N PRO A 583 -22.82 -29.69 3.02
CA PRO A 583 -23.72 -30.29 4.01
C PRO A 583 -25.17 -29.80 3.90
N GLU A 584 -25.39 -28.58 3.41
CA GLU A 584 -26.70 -27.98 3.24
C GLU A 584 -27.55 -28.70 2.20
N LYS A 585 -26.94 -29.39 1.23
CA LYS A 585 -27.64 -30.21 0.24
C LYS A 585 -27.68 -31.70 0.60
N ARG A 586 -27.19 -32.10 1.78
CA ARG A 586 -27.09 -33.52 2.17
C ARG A 586 -28.44 -34.24 2.16
N ILE A 587 -29.50 -33.61 2.66
CA ILE A 587 -30.85 -34.19 2.72
C ILE A 587 -31.39 -34.42 1.31
N LEU A 588 -31.25 -33.41 0.44
CA LEU A 588 -31.62 -33.50 -0.97
C LEU A 588 -30.87 -34.65 -1.68
N ARG A 589 -29.57 -34.78 -1.44
CA ARG A 589 -28.74 -35.84 -2.03
C ARG A 589 -29.10 -37.24 -1.54
N SER A 590 -29.37 -37.42 -0.25
CA SER A 590 -29.81 -38.72 0.30
C SER A 590 -31.08 -39.17 -0.41
N TYR A 591 -32.04 -38.25 -0.51
CA TYR A 591 -33.32 -38.50 -1.16
C TYR A 591 -33.19 -38.85 -2.65
N GLN A 592 -32.33 -38.12 -3.38
CA GLN A 592 -32.06 -38.40 -4.80
C GLN A 592 -31.40 -39.76 -5.03
N ARG A 593 -30.51 -40.19 -4.14
CA ARG A 593 -29.85 -41.50 -4.23
C ARG A 593 -30.78 -42.66 -3.88
N GLU A 594 -31.68 -42.46 -2.92
CA GLU A 594 -32.63 -43.49 -2.46
C GLU A 594 -33.79 -43.69 -3.44
N GLU A 595 -34.34 -42.62 -4.03
CA GLU A 595 -35.52 -42.71 -4.91
C GLU A 595 -35.21 -42.59 -6.42
N THR A 596 -33.95 -42.36 -6.85
CA THR A 596 -33.57 -42.16 -8.27
C THR A 596 -34.35 -41.04 -8.98
N THR A 597 -34.73 -40.00 -8.24
CA THR A 597 -35.64 -38.92 -8.71
C THR A 597 -34.85 -37.71 -9.23
N ALA A 598 -35.14 -37.26 -10.46
CA ALA A 598 -34.52 -36.06 -11.04
C ALA A 598 -34.95 -34.78 -10.28
N VAL A 599 -34.07 -33.78 -10.17
CA VAL A 599 -34.33 -32.50 -9.46
C VAL A 599 -35.65 -31.86 -9.89
N SER A 600 -35.92 -31.83 -11.20
CA SER A 600 -37.15 -31.26 -11.78
C SER A 600 -38.43 -31.96 -11.31
N SER A 601 -38.34 -33.25 -10.95
CA SER A 601 -39.47 -34.05 -10.44
C SER A 601 -39.64 -34.02 -8.92
N ILE A 602 -38.64 -33.57 -8.15
CA ILE A 602 -38.68 -33.51 -6.67
C ILE A 602 -39.78 -32.59 -6.17
N HIS A 603 -40.03 -31.48 -6.87
CA HIS A 603 -41.10 -30.55 -6.51
C HIS A 603 -42.49 -31.18 -6.61
N SER A 604 -42.65 -32.22 -7.44
CA SER A 604 -43.92 -32.92 -7.59
C SER A 604 -44.09 -34.07 -6.61
N ASP A 605 -43.04 -34.44 -5.88
CA ASP A 605 -43.06 -35.58 -4.99
C ASP A 605 -43.65 -35.23 -3.60
N SER A 606 -44.79 -35.83 -3.27
CA SER A 606 -45.44 -35.61 -1.97
C SER A 606 -44.63 -36.16 -0.79
N LYS A 607 -43.78 -37.18 -0.97
CA LYS A 607 -42.92 -37.67 0.11
C LYS A 607 -41.86 -36.65 0.47
N TRP A 608 -41.19 -36.05 -0.52
CA TRP A 608 -40.23 -34.96 -0.31
C TRP A 608 -40.86 -33.76 0.41
N LEU A 609 -41.98 -33.26 -0.11
CA LEU A 609 -42.65 -32.07 0.41
C LEU A 609 -43.10 -32.20 1.88
N ILE A 610 -43.40 -33.43 2.32
CA ILE A 610 -43.95 -33.70 3.66
C ILE A 610 -42.85 -34.14 4.62
N ALA A 611 -41.91 -35.00 4.19
CA ALA A 611 -40.95 -35.63 5.09
C ALA A 611 -39.60 -34.91 5.17
N HIS A 612 -39.20 -34.17 4.13
CA HIS A 612 -37.83 -33.67 4.00
C HIS A 612 -37.72 -32.15 3.82
N LEU A 613 -38.72 -31.50 3.24
CA LEU A 613 -38.71 -30.05 2.98
C LEU A 613 -38.51 -29.23 4.27
N GLU A 614 -39.21 -29.57 5.36
CA GLU A 614 -39.08 -28.84 6.63
C GLU A 614 -37.64 -28.89 7.16
N ASN A 615 -37.01 -30.07 7.13
CA ASN A 615 -35.63 -30.23 7.57
C ASN A 615 -34.66 -29.46 6.66
N GLN A 616 -34.86 -29.48 5.35
CA GLN A 616 -34.03 -28.75 4.40
C GLN A 616 -34.09 -27.22 4.65
N VAL A 617 -35.29 -26.66 4.86
CA VAL A 617 -35.47 -25.25 5.21
C VAL A 617 -34.77 -24.92 6.53
N ARG A 618 -34.86 -25.82 7.52
CA ARG A 618 -34.20 -25.66 8.82
C ARG A 618 -32.68 -25.56 8.67
N VAL A 619 -32.06 -26.41 7.85
CA VAL A 619 -30.61 -26.37 7.58
C VAL A 619 -30.19 -25.05 6.95
N LEU A 620 -30.92 -24.55 5.95
CA LEU A 620 -30.61 -23.25 5.32
C LEU A 620 -30.79 -22.06 6.28
N ARG A 621 -31.86 -22.07 7.09
CA ARG A 621 -32.08 -21.06 8.14
C ARG A 621 -30.88 -21.01 9.09
N ASP A 622 -30.44 -22.16 9.59
CA ASP A 622 -29.34 -22.26 10.55
C ASP A 622 -28.01 -21.83 9.93
N ALA A 623 -27.77 -22.17 8.66
CA ALA A 623 -26.59 -21.73 7.91
C ALA A 623 -26.53 -20.20 7.77
N TYR A 624 -27.65 -19.55 7.42
CA TYR A 624 -27.69 -18.09 7.29
C TYR A 624 -27.65 -17.36 8.64
N LEU A 625 -28.22 -17.94 9.70
CA LEU A 625 -28.06 -17.41 11.07
C LEU A 625 -26.60 -17.47 11.50
N GLN A 626 -25.91 -18.58 11.23
CA GLN A 626 -24.50 -18.73 11.53
C GLN A 626 -23.67 -17.73 10.72
N ARG A 627 -23.94 -17.58 9.42
CA ARG A 627 -23.26 -16.60 8.56
C ARG A 627 -23.43 -15.16 9.07
N GLN A 628 -24.62 -14.79 9.53
CA GLN A 628 -24.88 -13.48 10.12
C GLN A 628 -24.04 -13.25 11.40
N ARG A 629 -23.88 -14.27 12.24
CA ARG A 629 -23.03 -14.23 13.44
C ARG A 629 -21.54 -14.15 13.09
N ASP A 630 -21.11 -14.91 12.10
CA ASP A 630 -19.73 -14.99 11.63
C ASP A 630 -19.24 -13.67 11.01
N LEU A 631 -20.14 -12.93 10.36
CA LEU A 631 -19.89 -11.58 9.82
C LEU A 631 -20.01 -10.46 10.85
N SER A 632 -20.16 -10.79 12.14
CA SER A 632 -20.15 -9.77 13.19
C SER A 632 -18.74 -9.19 13.36
N ILE A 633 -18.66 -7.86 13.41
CA ILE A 633 -17.41 -7.14 13.62
C ILE A 633 -17.40 -6.68 15.08
N PRO A 634 -16.43 -7.09 15.90
CA PRO A 634 -16.42 -6.81 17.34
C PRO A 634 -15.77 -5.45 17.69
N PHE A 635 -15.29 -4.68 16.71
CA PHE A 635 -14.38 -3.54 16.92
C PHE A 635 -15.00 -2.16 16.64
N TRP A 636 -16.32 -2.06 16.53
CA TRP A 636 -16.98 -0.80 16.16
C TRP A 636 -16.79 0.29 17.21
N ARG A 637 -16.23 1.42 16.78
CA ARG A 637 -16.36 2.70 17.48
C ARG A 637 -17.44 3.50 16.76
N ARG A 638 -18.46 3.97 17.48
CA ARG A 638 -19.33 5.05 16.99
C ARG A 638 -18.44 6.29 16.95
N VAL A 639 -18.09 6.77 15.77
CA VAL A 639 -17.38 8.05 15.66
C VAL A 639 -18.42 9.13 15.92
N ASP A 640 -18.48 9.65 17.14
CA ASP A 640 -19.08 10.95 17.38
C ASP A 640 -18.27 11.97 16.58
N SER A 641 -18.96 12.81 15.82
CA SER A 641 -18.44 13.70 14.76
C SER A 641 -17.48 14.81 15.23
N GLU A 642 -16.88 14.68 16.42
CA GLU A 642 -16.00 15.66 17.04
C GLU A 642 -14.66 15.01 17.40
N SER A 643 -13.82 14.77 16.40
CA SER A 643 -12.38 14.66 16.59
C SER A 643 -11.70 15.74 15.75
N PRO A 644 -10.68 16.43 16.30
CA PRO A 644 -10.11 17.60 15.68
C PRO A 644 -9.61 17.23 14.28
N GLN A 645 -10.21 17.88 13.28
CA GLN A 645 -9.81 17.76 11.89
C GLN A 645 -8.30 18.02 11.82
N TYR A 646 -7.53 16.99 11.50
CA TYR A 646 -6.16 17.18 11.04
C TYR A 646 -6.27 18.03 9.77
N LEU A 647 -5.99 19.33 9.90
CA LEU A 647 -6.19 20.41 8.92
C LEU A 647 -5.47 20.26 7.57
N PHE A 648 -4.92 19.09 7.26
CA PHE A 648 -4.11 18.86 6.05
C PHE A 648 -4.47 17.61 5.25
N THR A 649 -5.50 16.85 5.62
CA THR A 649 -6.20 15.94 4.69
C THR A 649 -7.37 16.71 4.10
N ALA A 650 -7.39 16.95 2.79
CA ALA A 650 -8.64 17.26 2.12
C ALA A 650 -9.51 16.04 2.40
N PRO A 651 -10.82 16.19 2.65
CA PRO A 651 -11.66 15.04 2.82
C PRO A 651 -11.49 14.20 1.54
N ALA A 652 -10.72 13.12 1.62
CA ALA A 652 -10.99 11.98 0.78
C ALA A 652 -12.48 11.77 1.03
N LYS A 653 -13.30 11.95 -0.01
CA LYS A 653 -14.75 11.71 0.06
C LYS A 653 -14.89 10.48 0.94
N VAL A 654 -15.45 10.64 2.15
CA VAL A 654 -15.69 9.52 3.04
C VAL A 654 -16.43 8.54 2.15
N LEU A 655 -15.79 7.41 1.83
CA LEU A 655 -16.38 6.45 0.92
C LEU A 655 -17.63 5.98 1.63
N GLU A 656 -18.80 6.45 1.19
CA GLU A 656 -20.06 6.16 1.87
C GLU A 656 -20.15 4.64 2.03
N GLU A 657 -20.16 4.18 3.28
CA GLU A 657 -20.13 2.75 3.64
C GLU A 657 -21.22 1.96 2.92
N ASP A 658 -22.34 2.62 2.62
CA ASP A 658 -23.55 2.05 2.02
C ASP A 658 -23.47 1.88 0.50
N SER A 659 -22.43 2.42 -0.16
CA SER A 659 -22.30 2.37 -1.62
C SER A 659 -21.51 1.17 -2.15
N ASP A 660 -20.81 0.41 -1.29
CA ASP A 660 -20.12 -0.83 -1.67
C ASP A 660 -20.96 -2.05 -1.28
N SER A 661 -21.56 -2.70 -2.28
CA SER A 661 -22.43 -3.86 -2.05
C SER A 661 -21.67 -5.00 -1.35
N GLU A 662 -20.37 -5.15 -1.57
CA GLU A 662 -19.56 -6.25 -1.04
C GLU A 662 -18.95 -5.97 0.34
N ASN A 663 -19.27 -4.82 0.94
CA ASN A 663 -18.93 -4.53 2.34
C ASN A 663 -19.51 -5.60 3.28
N ILE A 664 -18.74 -6.03 4.29
CA ILE A 664 -19.14 -6.95 5.37
C ILE A 664 -20.52 -6.61 5.98
N ARG A 665 -20.84 -5.31 6.16
CA ARG A 665 -22.13 -4.86 6.70
C ARG A 665 -23.27 -5.23 5.76
N ASN A 666 -23.12 -4.93 4.48
CA ASN A 666 -24.09 -5.28 3.44
C ASN A 666 -24.24 -6.80 3.30
N LYS A 667 -23.13 -7.56 3.32
CA LYS A 667 -23.16 -9.03 3.34
C LYS A 667 -23.91 -9.57 4.56
N ARG A 668 -23.70 -8.99 5.75
CA ARG A 668 -24.42 -9.35 6.98
C ARG A 668 -25.92 -9.04 6.85
N THR A 669 -26.28 -7.88 6.32
CA THR A 669 -27.69 -7.52 6.09
C THR A 669 -28.36 -8.44 5.06
N ARG A 670 -27.65 -8.85 3.99
CA ARG A 670 -28.16 -9.86 3.04
C ARG A 670 -28.38 -11.21 3.74
N ALA A 671 -27.43 -11.66 4.56
CA ALA A 671 -27.55 -12.91 5.33
C ALA A 671 -28.73 -12.86 6.32
N GLU A 672 -28.93 -11.72 7.00
CA GLU A 672 -30.07 -11.48 7.89
C GLU A 672 -31.41 -11.52 7.16
N LYS A 673 -31.51 -10.86 6.00
CA LYS A 673 -32.71 -10.92 5.15
C LYS A 673 -33.02 -12.36 4.71
N LYS A 674 -32.00 -13.14 4.32
CA LYS A 674 -32.15 -14.55 3.96
C LYS A 674 -32.57 -15.40 5.18
N HIS A 675 -31.96 -15.19 6.34
CA HIS A 675 -32.35 -15.84 7.60
C HIS A 675 -33.82 -15.61 7.93
N CYS A 676 -34.27 -14.35 8.00
CA CYS A 676 -35.66 -14.01 8.32
C CYS A 676 -36.65 -14.61 7.32
N ARG A 677 -36.26 -14.71 6.04
CA ARG A 677 -37.06 -15.36 5.00
C ARG A 677 -37.18 -16.86 5.26
N TYR A 678 -36.07 -17.58 5.48
CA TYR A 678 -36.11 -19.02 5.76
C TYR A 678 -36.78 -19.35 7.09
N GLU A 679 -36.72 -18.46 8.08
CA GLU A 679 -37.45 -18.59 9.33
C GLU A 679 -38.98 -18.52 9.10
N LYS A 680 -39.43 -17.62 8.22
CA LYS A 680 -40.83 -17.57 7.77
C LYS A 680 -41.22 -18.82 6.99
N ASP A 681 -40.41 -19.22 6.01
CA ASP A 681 -40.67 -20.40 5.19
C ASP A 681 -40.71 -21.68 6.04
N LEU A 682 -39.94 -21.76 7.14
CA LEU A 682 -39.98 -22.89 8.08
C LEU A 682 -41.32 -22.94 8.83
N ARG A 683 -41.78 -21.81 9.36
CA ARG A 683 -43.10 -21.71 10.03
C ARG A 683 -44.24 -22.06 9.07
N ASP A 684 -44.18 -21.54 7.85
CA ASP A 684 -45.18 -21.80 6.83
C ASP A 684 -45.17 -23.27 6.39
N THR A 685 -43.99 -23.87 6.20
CA THR A 685 -43.85 -25.30 5.86
C THR A 685 -44.42 -26.18 6.96
N HIS A 686 -44.04 -25.95 8.22
CA HIS A 686 -44.54 -26.73 9.35
C HIS A 686 -46.07 -26.69 9.45
N ARG A 687 -46.67 -25.49 9.36
CA ARG A 687 -48.14 -25.33 9.37
C ARG A 687 -48.80 -26.05 8.19
N LEU A 688 -48.27 -25.88 6.98
CA LEU A 688 -48.83 -26.48 5.77
C LEU A 688 -48.71 -28.00 5.75
N VAL A 689 -47.59 -28.56 6.24
CA VAL A 689 -47.39 -30.01 6.37
C VAL A 689 -48.37 -30.60 7.38
N GLN A 690 -48.58 -29.94 8.53
CA GLN A 690 -49.54 -30.39 9.53
C GLN A 690 -50.98 -30.37 8.98
N GLU A 691 -51.40 -29.25 8.36
CA GLU A 691 -52.74 -29.14 7.74
C GLU A 691 -52.92 -30.19 6.63
N PHE A 692 -51.87 -30.48 5.85
CA PHE A 692 -51.93 -31.55 4.83
C PHE A 692 -52.10 -32.94 5.44
N MET A 693 -51.42 -33.23 6.55
CA MET A 693 -51.53 -34.50 7.26
C MET A 693 -52.92 -34.69 7.88
N ASP A 694 -53.49 -33.63 8.44
CA ASP A 694 -54.85 -33.63 8.99
C ASP A 694 -55.90 -33.89 7.89
N LEU A 695 -55.81 -33.19 6.74
CA LEU A 695 -56.68 -33.42 5.59
C LEU A 695 -56.50 -34.83 5.01
N ARG A 696 -55.28 -35.38 5.01
CA ARG A 696 -55.02 -36.75 4.55
C ARG A 696 -55.63 -37.78 5.49
N GLN A 697 -55.66 -37.51 6.80
CA GLN A 697 -56.33 -38.34 7.77
C GLN A 697 -57.86 -38.24 7.62
N GLU A 698 -58.39 -37.03 7.41
CA GLU A 698 -59.82 -36.81 7.13
C GLU A 698 -60.26 -37.54 5.85
N MET A 699 -59.46 -37.49 4.78
CA MET A 699 -59.69 -38.28 3.56
C MET A 699 -59.69 -39.78 3.82
N LYS A 700 -58.79 -40.29 4.67
CA LYS A 700 -58.75 -41.72 5.03
C LYS A 700 -60.00 -42.11 5.80
N ILE A 701 -60.47 -41.26 6.71
CA ILE A 701 -61.71 -41.47 7.47
C ILE A 701 -62.89 -41.51 6.48
N ILE A 702 -63.05 -40.48 5.64
CA ILE A 702 -64.12 -40.42 4.63
C ILE A 702 -64.09 -41.66 3.71
N LYS A 703 -62.90 -42.09 3.24
CA LYS A 703 -62.74 -43.30 2.42
C LYS A 703 -63.11 -44.59 3.15
N LYS A 704 -62.83 -44.71 4.45
CA LYS A 704 -63.21 -45.87 5.26
C LYS A 704 -64.71 -45.90 5.57
N THR A 705 -65.37 -44.76 5.61
CA THR A 705 -66.83 -44.65 5.79
C THR A 705 -67.62 -44.97 4.51
N ILE A 706 -66.94 -45.12 3.36
CA ILE A 706 -67.59 -45.32 2.05
C ILE A 706 -68.01 -46.78 1.74
N PRO A 707 -67.45 -47.86 2.34
CA PRO A 707 -67.99 -49.20 2.16
C PRO A 707 -68.44 -49.89 3.47
N GLY A 708 -69.76 -50.11 3.59
CA GLY A 708 -70.35 -51.16 4.43
C GLY A 708 -71.46 -50.70 5.36
N ALA A 709 -72.71 -51.02 4.99
CA ALA A 709 -73.95 -51.01 5.82
C ALA A 709 -74.77 -49.69 5.95
N VAL A 710 -75.87 -49.66 5.17
CA VAL A 710 -77.20 -49.01 5.38
C VAL A 710 -77.39 -47.47 5.17
N SER A 711 -78.01 -47.13 4.00
CA SER A 711 -78.92 -45.99 3.60
C SER A 711 -78.56 -44.50 3.85
N PRO A 712 -79.02 -43.46 3.06
CA PRO A 712 -79.62 -43.37 1.70
C PRO A 712 -78.67 -42.71 0.66
N ALA A 713 -79.09 -42.62 -0.61
CA ALA A 713 -78.29 -42.07 -1.73
C ALA A 713 -77.75 -40.63 -1.51
N GLU A 714 -78.47 -39.81 -0.74
CA GLU A 714 -78.09 -38.43 -0.38
C GLU A 714 -76.83 -38.38 0.50
N SER A 715 -76.69 -39.29 1.47
CA SER A 715 -75.53 -39.34 2.38
C SER A 715 -74.23 -39.70 1.64
N LYS A 716 -74.32 -40.56 0.63
CA LYS A 716 -73.19 -40.90 -0.24
C LYS A 716 -72.77 -39.73 -1.12
N GLN A 717 -73.72 -38.96 -1.63
CA GLN A 717 -73.46 -37.78 -2.48
C GLN A 717 -72.83 -36.63 -1.67
N GLU A 718 -73.23 -36.48 -0.41
CA GLU A 718 -72.68 -35.52 0.55
C GLU A 718 -71.25 -35.88 0.98
N LEU A 719 -70.97 -37.17 1.24
CA LEU A 719 -69.60 -37.66 1.50
C LEU A 719 -68.66 -37.47 0.31
N VAL A 720 -69.15 -37.65 -0.93
CA VAL A 720 -68.37 -37.38 -2.16
C VAL A 720 -68.10 -35.89 -2.34
N LYS A 721 -69.07 -35.01 -2.06
CA LYS A 721 -68.86 -33.54 -2.04
C LYS A 721 -67.82 -33.16 -0.99
N LYS A 722 -67.93 -33.69 0.23
CA LYS A 722 -66.96 -33.45 1.31
C LYS A 722 -65.56 -33.92 0.93
N TYR A 723 -65.43 -35.11 0.33
CA TYR A 723 -64.15 -35.61 -0.20
C TYR A 723 -63.54 -34.68 -1.26
N LYS A 724 -64.34 -34.16 -2.20
CA LYS A 724 -63.87 -33.21 -3.22
C LYS A 724 -63.34 -31.92 -2.60
N VAL A 725 -64.05 -31.33 -1.63
CA VAL A 725 -63.62 -30.10 -0.94
C VAL A 725 -62.31 -30.30 -0.18
N VAL A 726 -62.19 -31.40 0.58
CA VAL A 726 -60.97 -31.78 1.30
C VAL A 726 -59.82 -32.03 0.31
N HIS A 727 -60.10 -32.60 -0.87
CA HIS A 727 -59.13 -32.83 -1.95
C HIS A 727 -58.65 -31.56 -2.63
N GLU A 728 -59.56 -30.64 -2.94
CA GLU A 728 -59.24 -29.32 -3.47
C GLU A 728 -58.28 -28.58 -2.52
N ARG A 729 -58.60 -28.60 -1.21
CA ARG A 729 -57.80 -27.93 -0.19
C ARG A 729 -56.42 -28.57 -0.01
N ALA A 730 -56.33 -29.91 -0.02
CA ALA A 730 -55.05 -30.63 0.00
C ALA A 730 -54.19 -30.29 -1.23
N ASN A 731 -54.79 -30.16 -2.41
CA ASN A 731 -54.08 -29.75 -3.62
C ASN A 731 -53.60 -28.28 -3.56
N GLN A 732 -54.37 -27.37 -2.97
CA GLN A 732 -53.94 -25.99 -2.74
C GLN A 732 -52.76 -25.91 -1.79
N ILE A 733 -52.76 -26.68 -0.71
CA ILE A 733 -51.63 -26.75 0.23
C ILE A 733 -50.39 -27.32 -0.45
N ARG A 734 -50.54 -28.39 -1.23
CA ARG A 734 -49.45 -28.96 -2.03
C ARG A 734 -48.84 -27.91 -2.95
N LYS A 735 -49.64 -27.13 -3.68
CA LYS A 735 -49.13 -26.03 -4.54
C LYS A 735 -48.31 -24.99 -3.74
N LYS A 736 -48.71 -24.66 -2.52
CA LYS A 736 -47.94 -23.75 -1.64
C LYS A 736 -46.60 -24.36 -1.21
N LEU A 737 -46.58 -25.64 -0.83
CA LEU A 737 -45.35 -26.37 -0.50
C LEU A 737 -44.40 -26.47 -1.70
N VAL A 738 -44.93 -26.61 -2.93
CA VAL A 738 -44.12 -26.58 -4.16
C VAL A 738 -43.38 -25.25 -4.33
N VAL A 739 -44.03 -24.12 -4.06
CA VAL A 739 -43.40 -22.79 -4.17
C VAL A 739 -42.23 -22.65 -3.20
N ILE A 740 -42.39 -23.13 -1.96
CA ILE A 740 -41.31 -23.12 -0.96
C ILE A 740 -40.18 -24.07 -1.40
N SER A 741 -40.52 -25.27 -1.86
CA SER A 741 -39.58 -26.28 -2.35
C SER A 741 -38.73 -25.77 -3.53
N LYS A 742 -39.35 -25.11 -4.52
CA LYS A 742 -38.62 -24.48 -5.63
C LYS A 742 -37.61 -23.47 -5.14
N ARG A 743 -38.03 -22.55 -4.27
CA ARG A 743 -37.13 -21.53 -3.71
C ARG A 743 -35.92 -22.14 -2.99
N VAL A 744 -36.17 -23.15 -2.14
CA VAL A 744 -35.15 -23.80 -1.31
C VAL A 744 -34.13 -24.61 -2.11
N ILE A 745 -34.54 -25.18 -3.25
CA ILE A 745 -33.70 -26.08 -4.07
C ILE A 745 -33.04 -25.34 -5.23
N GLU A 746 -33.75 -24.38 -5.84
CA GLU A 746 -33.31 -23.67 -7.05
C GLU A 746 -32.51 -22.40 -6.71
N GLU A 747 -32.69 -21.78 -5.53
CA GLU A 747 -31.92 -20.57 -5.16
C GLU A 747 -30.46 -20.94 -4.84
N PRO A 748 -29.46 -20.28 -5.48
CA PRO A 748 -28.06 -20.58 -5.23
C PRO A 748 -27.68 -20.24 -3.79
N VAL A 749 -27.06 -21.23 -3.14
CA VAL A 749 -26.59 -21.12 -1.76
C VAL A 749 -25.27 -20.34 -1.75
N GLU A 750 -25.37 -19.03 -1.51
CA GLU A 750 -24.22 -18.16 -1.26
C GLU A 750 -23.72 -18.38 0.18
N LEU A 751 -22.87 -19.40 0.41
CA LEU A 751 -22.24 -19.71 1.70
C LEU A 751 -20.72 -19.69 1.63
#